data_AF-A0A1H6AJX2-F1
#
_entry.id   AF-A0A1H6AJX2-F1
#
_cell.length_a   1.000
_cell.length_b   1.000
_cell.length_c   1.000
_cell.angle_alpha   90.00
_cell.angle_beta   90.00
_cell.angle_gamma   90.00
#
_symmetry.space_group_name_H-M   'P 1'
#
loop_
_entity.id
_entity.type
_entity.pdbx_description
1 polymer ?
#
loop_
_entity_poly.entity_id
_entity_poly.type
_entity_poly.pdbx_seq_one_letter_code
_entity_poly.pdbx_strand_id
1 'polypeptide(L)'
;MGSRMALLLHAIGAGDLGIDWRGETTAPVDIEGDPDATGKQRRPLRKVFGGLAEAGIPIDAVALIATRNGNPFGDEPFTEHARRIRERLRSPEGLFGRRFSADRVRVVEVASPAMRHTVRPVAETLDELAPGTCLVTSGVGSYALGAGALLAAIEADVPVSLVPVDDVSAVYRLKELVSPAEPLRAWLVRHRFWDELAELCPEDAKVWRLLAARQRGDVTAARQARAAGGAPGLSSGQLGKLTEPWQTVQAAFFERVARGEAIDQSLLRTWYGHRLAGRLKKERDRLPPRTVAMVSELVDALNHREEGRRGGAALIDQARQRLPLTADGGCAAMLQDTELTNFYRDAATHSAHLREPGAEMRPLPRTVIDQADAWEGGDFVPALLATRGLPPWPVLGSGDVLALMGVGLPHHDDPTDEQGRRALHEVISWASGRRDRLARRGRIRLRLLASAETMQRAESQVSLALSMAPEGTIDARVLGPLPVEPGAAARIREAVLRSLADEGSPTGRFGSSSLRDVDEVVLVANPGKPVILNGMIAAGVEWSLTAACPLQVIELTRDHGVTSLARDGDRILCRLGLDHQLARLAGYALARLDTRTAWQLLGHGSPALADVRKTTARLHHDLHADPGPSVDLAQRRALARRRLTLIAHVLADRPWPACYLAVEALRPNLFDWPTWNALLSLREEARPFRELNRLRNQTPYAHLLSRMRQSNRRRPELPPSPQRVTDLLTQAIAALRAPAPSPLNDHKLVTDYDRLRTALAGLSASPREGSSRS
;
A
#
# COMPACT_ATOMS: atom_id res chain seq x y z
N MET A 1 12.44 -36.79 -15.51
CA MET A 1 11.70 -35.77 -14.73
C MET A 1 10.65 -36.50 -13.93
N GLY A 2 10.79 -36.60 -12.60
CA GLY A 2 9.78 -37.26 -11.78
C GLY A 2 8.46 -36.49 -11.88
N SER A 3 7.34 -37.19 -12.08
CA SER A 3 6.01 -36.60 -12.06
C SER A 3 5.84 -35.81 -10.76
N ARG A 4 5.68 -34.48 -10.83
CA ARG A 4 5.45 -33.68 -9.64
C ARG A 4 4.02 -33.94 -9.15
N MET A 5 3.86 -34.19 -7.85
CA MET A 5 2.60 -34.57 -7.21
C MET A 5 1.49 -33.50 -7.39
N ALA A 6 0.30 -33.90 -7.80
CA ALA A 6 -0.91 -33.08 -7.81
C ALA A 6 -1.74 -33.29 -6.52
N LEU A 7 -1.95 -32.22 -5.75
CA LEU A 7 -2.68 -32.25 -4.48
C LEU A 7 -4.07 -31.63 -4.61
N LEU A 8 -5.12 -32.37 -4.24
CA LEU A 8 -6.48 -31.85 -4.11
C LEU A 8 -6.71 -31.30 -2.69
N LEU A 9 -6.99 -30.01 -2.58
CA LEU A 9 -7.45 -29.34 -1.36
C LEU A 9 -8.98 -29.25 -1.39
N HIS A 10 -9.65 -30.05 -0.55
CA HIS A 10 -11.12 -30.13 -0.52
C HIS A 10 -11.67 -29.67 0.83
N ALA A 11 -12.52 -28.65 0.82
CA ALA A 11 -13.20 -28.16 2.03
C ALA A 11 -14.44 -29.02 2.32
N ILE A 12 -14.44 -29.71 3.46
CA ILE A 12 -15.54 -30.59 3.87
C ILE A 12 -16.74 -29.74 4.27
N GLY A 13 -17.89 -30.03 3.66
CA GLY A 13 -19.16 -29.37 3.97
C GLY A 13 -20.30 -30.34 4.27
N ALA A 14 -21.44 -29.79 4.66
CA ALA A 14 -22.68 -30.53 4.91
C ALA A 14 -23.06 -31.45 3.73
N GLY A 15 -22.89 -30.99 2.49
CA GLY A 15 -23.18 -31.78 1.29
C GLY A 15 -22.30 -33.03 1.12
N ASP A 16 -21.06 -33.02 1.63
CA ASP A 16 -20.20 -34.22 1.65
C ASP A 16 -20.68 -35.27 2.64
N LEU A 17 -21.48 -34.85 3.62
CA LEU A 17 -22.02 -35.67 4.69
C LEU A 17 -23.48 -36.10 4.42
N GLY A 18 -24.05 -35.72 3.27
CA GLY A 18 -25.45 -35.97 2.96
C GLY A 18 -26.44 -35.14 3.76
N ILE A 19 -25.96 -34.09 4.46
CA ILE A 19 -26.80 -33.23 5.29
C ILE A 19 -27.45 -32.18 4.40
N ASP A 20 -28.79 -32.21 4.32
CA ASP A 20 -29.56 -31.11 3.74
C ASP A 20 -29.75 -30.01 4.77
N TRP A 21 -29.11 -28.87 4.55
CA TRP A 21 -29.23 -27.69 5.40
C TRP A 21 -30.62 -27.04 5.36
N ARG A 22 -31.51 -27.49 4.46
CA ARG A 22 -32.92 -27.07 4.36
C ARG A 22 -33.90 -28.09 4.94
N GLY A 23 -33.42 -29.25 5.39
CA GLY A 23 -34.26 -30.31 5.93
C GLY A 23 -34.79 -29.96 7.33
N GLU A 24 -36.06 -30.22 7.58
CA GLU A 24 -36.69 -30.04 8.91
C GLU A 24 -36.23 -31.10 9.93
N THR A 25 -35.64 -32.20 9.47
CA THR A 25 -35.14 -33.31 10.30
C THR A 25 -33.67 -33.61 10.02
N THR A 26 -32.92 -33.88 11.08
CA THR A 26 -31.52 -34.30 11.01
C THR A 26 -31.41 -35.72 10.50
N ALA A 27 -31.13 -35.88 9.21
CA ALA A 27 -30.76 -37.16 8.63
C ALA A 27 -29.39 -37.62 9.20
N PRO A 28 -29.17 -38.93 9.38
CA PRO A 28 -27.86 -39.44 9.79
C PRO A 28 -26.80 -39.09 8.74
N VAL A 29 -25.56 -38.84 9.20
CA VAL A 29 -24.42 -38.59 8.33
C VAL A 29 -24.21 -39.78 7.39
N ASP A 30 -24.23 -39.51 6.09
CA ASP A 30 -24.04 -40.50 5.03
C ASP A 30 -22.98 -40.00 4.03
N ILE A 31 -21.75 -40.43 4.28
CA ILE A 31 -20.58 -40.07 3.48
C ILE A 31 -20.52 -40.79 2.13
N GLU A 32 -21.25 -41.90 1.96
CA GLU A 32 -21.24 -42.65 0.70
C GLU A 32 -22.33 -42.12 -0.24
N GLY A 33 -23.51 -41.80 0.29
CA GLY A 33 -24.63 -41.35 -0.52
C GLY A 33 -25.18 -42.42 -1.43
N ASP A 34 -26.31 -42.09 -2.05
CA ASP A 34 -26.92 -42.98 -3.03
C ASP A 34 -26.01 -43.12 -4.28
N PRO A 35 -25.63 -44.35 -4.67
CA PRO A 35 -24.84 -44.62 -5.87
C PRO A 35 -25.50 -44.09 -7.15
N ASP A 36 -26.83 -43.98 -7.20
CA ASP A 36 -27.58 -43.51 -8.37
C ASP A 36 -27.94 -42.01 -8.30
N ALA A 37 -27.49 -41.32 -7.24
CA ALA A 37 -27.73 -39.89 -7.09
C ALA A 37 -27.16 -39.05 -8.26
N THR A 38 -27.99 -38.17 -8.80
CA THR A 38 -27.64 -37.24 -9.88
C THR A 38 -27.71 -35.77 -9.42
N GLY A 39 -27.07 -34.88 -10.18
CA GLY A 39 -27.15 -33.43 -9.94
C GLY A 39 -26.74 -33.03 -8.52
N LYS A 40 -27.59 -32.27 -7.83
CA LYS A 40 -27.32 -31.77 -6.47
C LYS A 40 -27.32 -32.84 -5.38
N GLN A 41 -27.97 -33.98 -5.61
CA GLN A 41 -28.04 -35.09 -4.64
C GLN A 41 -26.72 -35.88 -4.55
N ARG A 42 -25.91 -35.83 -5.63
CA ARG A 42 -24.61 -36.49 -5.68
C ARG A 42 -23.60 -35.81 -4.75
N ARG A 43 -22.88 -36.61 -3.95
CA ARG A 43 -21.87 -36.09 -3.01
C ARG A 43 -20.83 -35.22 -3.73
N PRO A 44 -20.47 -34.05 -3.20
CA PRO A 44 -19.52 -33.16 -3.85
C PRO A 44 -18.16 -33.80 -4.14
N LEU A 45 -17.55 -34.48 -3.16
CA LEU A 45 -16.29 -35.19 -3.36
C LEU A 45 -16.40 -36.27 -4.46
N ARG A 46 -17.56 -36.94 -4.59
CA ARG A 46 -17.84 -37.89 -5.68
C ARG A 46 -17.88 -37.22 -7.04
N LYS A 47 -18.49 -36.04 -7.15
CA LYS A 47 -18.50 -35.23 -8.38
C LYS A 47 -17.08 -34.85 -8.78
N VAL A 48 -16.30 -34.37 -7.82
CA VAL A 48 -14.90 -33.95 -8.04
C VAL A 48 -14.04 -35.11 -8.53
N PHE A 49 -14.05 -36.27 -7.85
CA PHE A 49 -13.25 -37.41 -8.28
C PHE A 49 -13.65 -37.98 -9.64
N GLY A 50 -14.95 -38.09 -9.90
CA GLY A 50 -15.47 -38.54 -11.20
C GLY A 50 -15.10 -37.57 -12.32
N GLY A 51 -15.40 -36.28 -12.13
CA GLY A 51 -15.13 -35.26 -13.13
C GLY A 51 -13.63 -35.05 -13.41
N LEU A 52 -12.76 -35.16 -12.40
CA LEU A 52 -11.32 -35.06 -12.62
C LEU A 52 -10.77 -36.29 -13.35
N ALA A 53 -11.35 -37.48 -13.11
CA ALA A 53 -11.03 -38.68 -13.87
C ALA A 53 -11.45 -38.53 -15.35
N GLU A 54 -12.67 -38.07 -15.60
CA GLU A 54 -13.22 -37.83 -16.94
C GLU A 54 -12.42 -36.78 -17.70
N ALA A 55 -11.98 -35.71 -17.02
CA ALA A 55 -11.15 -34.65 -17.59
C ALA A 55 -9.66 -35.04 -17.77
N GLY A 56 -9.26 -36.23 -17.34
CA GLY A 56 -7.86 -36.67 -17.40
C GLY A 56 -6.91 -35.87 -16.51
N ILE A 57 -7.42 -35.22 -15.46
CA ILE A 57 -6.63 -34.42 -14.52
C ILE A 57 -6.19 -35.34 -13.36
N PRO A 58 -4.87 -35.62 -13.20
CA PRO A 58 -4.40 -36.52 -12.16
C PRO A 58 -4.53 -35.91 -10.76
N ILE A 59 -4.74 -36.78 -9.76
CA ILE A 59 -4.72 -36.45 -8.34
C ILE A 59 -3.89 -37.52 -7.66
N ASP A 60 -2.78 -37.13 -7.05
CA ASP A 60 -1.86 -38.04 -6.39
C ASP A 60 -2.04 -38.03 -4.86
N ALA A 61 -2.58 -36.94 -4.32
CA ALA A 61 -2.85 -36.76 -2.90
C ALA A 61 -4.09 -35.89 -2.66
N VAL A 62 -4.67 -36.02 -1.47
CA VAL A 62 -5.85 -35.26 -1.02
C VAL A 62 -5.60 -34.69 0.37
N ALA A 63 -5.87 -33.40 0.56
CA ALA A 63 -5.96 -32.76 1.87
C ALA A 63 -7.42 -32.33 2.11
N LEU A 64 -8.03 -32.92 3.14
CA LEU A 64 -9.38 -32.62 3.57
C LEU A 64 -9.33 -31.49 4.60
N ILE A 65 -9.82 -30.31 4.24
CA ILE A 65 -9.86 -29.14 5.10
C ILE A 65 -11.16 -29.18 5.90
N ALA A 66 -11.05 -29.28 7.22
CA ALA A 66 -12.21 -29.46 8.09
C ALA A 66 -12.10 -28.64 9.37
N THR A 67 -13.24 -28.17 9.87
CA THR A 67 -13.30 -27.29 11.03
C THR A 67 -13.50 -28.06 12.33
N ARG A 68 -12.93 -27.53 13.41
CA ARG A 68 -13.05 -28.08 14.78
C ARG A 68 -14.31 -27.64 15.51
N ASN A 69 -15.10 -26.72 14.95
CA ASN A 69 -16.38 -26.32 15.55
C ASN A 69 -17.43 -27.42 15.36
N GLY A 70 -18.32 -27.54 16.35
CA GLY A 70 -19.50 -28.39 16.24
C GLY A 70 -20.35 -27.95 15.06
N ASN A 71 -21.00 -28.91 14.40
CA ASN A 71 -21.98 -28.60 13.38
C ASN A 71 -23.37 -28.49 14.03
N PRO A 72 -24.29 -27.66 13.53
CA PRO A 72 -25.61 -27.46 14.17
C PRO A 72 -26.52 -28.70 14.18
N PHE A 73 -26.06 -29.81 13.60
CA PHE A 73 -26.84 -31.01 13.31
C PHE A 73 -26.24 -32.28 13.96
N GLY A 74 -25.24 -32.14 14.85
CA GLY A 74 -24.66 -33.25 15.60
C GLY A 74 -23.54 -32.83 16.56
N ASP A 75 -23.22 -33.70 17.51
CA ASP A 75 -22.23 -33.41 18.57
C ASP A 75 -20.77 -33.46 18.07
N GLU A 76 -20.53 -34.07 16.89
CA GLU A 76 -19.19 -34.25 16.33
C GLU A 76 -18.77 -33.08 15.40
N PRO A 77 -17.53 -32.59 15.49
CA PRO A 77 -17.01 -31.56 14.58
C PRO A 77 -16.68 -32.14 13.19
N PHE A 78 -16.64 -31.28 12.17
CA PHE A 78 -16.31 -31.68 10.79
C PHE A 78 -14.96 -32.41 10.66
N THR A 79 -14.01 -32.14 11.56
CA THR A 79 -12.74 -32.87 11.65
C THR A 79 -12.89 -34.37 11.89
N GLU A 80 -13.87 -34.82 12.68
CA GLU A 80 -14.09 -36.26 12.89
C GLU A 80 -14.60 -36.92 11.61
N HIS A 81 -15.54 -36.26 10.93
CA HIS A 81 -16.04 -36.74 9.65
C HIS A 81 -14.95 -36.77 8.57
N ALA A 82 -14.06 -35.78 8.54
CA ALA A 82 -12.90 -35.79 7.66
C ALA A 82 -11.95 -36.96 7.95
N ARG A 83 -11.77 -37.36 9.22
CA ARG A 83 -10.98 -38.54 9.58
C ARG A 83 -11.64 -39.83 9.11
N ARG A 84 -12.97 -39.97 9.20
CA ARG A 84 -13.72 -41.10 8.62
C ARG A 84 -13.57 -41.16 7.10
N ILE A 85 -13.70 -40.04 6.40
CA ILE A 85 -13.46 -39.95 4.95
C ILE A 85 -12.01 -40.35 4.61
N ARG A 86 -11.03 -39.88 5.38
CA ARG A 86 -9.63 -40.28 5.24
C ARG A 86 -9.43 -41.78 5.38
N GLU A 87 -10.08 -42.41 6.37
CA GLU A 87 -10.00 -43.87 6.58
C GLU A 87 -10.58 -44.65 5.40
N ARG A 88 -11.73 -44.23 4.87
CA ARG A 88 -12.34 -44.84 3.67
C ARG A 88 -11.45 -44.67 2.43
N LEU A 89 -10.88 -43.48 2.19
CA LEU A 89 -9.96 -43.23 1.07
C LEU A 89 -8.67 -44.08 1.14
N ARG A 90 -8.30 -44.56 2.32
CA ARG A 90 -7.12 -45.41 2.56
C ARG A 90 -7.46 -46.90 2.58
N SER A 91 -8.73 -47.27 2.69
CA SER A 91 -9.15 -48.67 2.79
C SER A 91 -9.00 -49.39 1.44
N PRO A 92 -9.00 -50.73 1.42
CA PRO A 92 -8.95 -51.50 0.18
C PRO A 92 -10.12 -51.17 -0.77
N GLU A 93 -11.30 -50.90 -0.21
CA GLU A 93 -12.52 -50.55 -0.96
C GLU A 93 -12.46 -49.12 -1.53
N GLY A 94 -11.70 -48.23 -0.88
CA GLY A 94 -11.59 -46.83 -1.25
C GLY A 94 -12.90 -46.04 -1.00
N LEU A 95 -12.98 -44.85 -1.57
CA LEU A 95 -14.19 -44.03 -1.59
C LEU A 95 -14.37 -43.45 -2.99
N PHE A 96 -15.58 -43.60 -3.56
CA PHE A 96 -15.93 -43.12 -4.90
C PHE A 96 -14.98 -43.57 -6.02
N GLY A 97 -14.51 -44.83 -5.94
CA GLY A 97 -13.60 -45.42 -6.93
C GLY A 97 -12.17 -44.91 -6.83
N ARG A 98 -11.80 -44.20 -5.76
CA ARG A 98 -10.44 -43.72 -5.50
C ARG A 98 -9.87 -44.35 -4.24
N ARG A 99 -8.58 -44.68 -4.30
CA ARG A 99 -7.78 -45.19 -3.18
C ARG A 99 -6.43 -44.49 -3.18
N PHE A 100 -5.97 -44.14 -2.00
CA PHE A 100 -4.70 -43.45 -1.78
C PHE A 100 -3.87 -44.19 -0.71
N SER A 101 -2.54 -44.08 -0.81
CA SER A 101 -1.66 -44.56 0.26
C SER A 101 -1.77 -43.69 1.51
N ALA A 102 -1.31 -44.21 2.65
CA ALA A 102 -1.49 -43.57 3.96
C ALA A 102 -0.87 -42.17 4.06
N ASP A 103 0.23 -41.92 3.36
CA ASP A 103 0.95 -40.65 3.27
C ASP A 103 0.27 -39.63 2.34
N ARG A 104 -0.71 -40.05 1.53
CA ARG A 104 -1.34 -39.25 0.47
C ARG A 104 -2.72 -38.70 0.82
N VAL A 105 -3.23 -38.97 2.03
CA VAL A 105 -4.47 -38.36 2.52
C VAL A 105 -4.22 -37.66 3.85
N ARG A 106 -4.38 -36.33 3.86
CA ARG A 106 -4.21 -35.47 5.04
C ARG A 106 -5.55 -34.90 5.48
N VAL A 107 -5.68 -34.68 6.78
CA VAL A 107 -6.76 -33.86 7.35
C VAL A 107 -6.10 -32.59 7.86
N VAL A 108 -6.50 -31.46 7.30
CA VAL A 108 -6.04 -30.13 7.71
C VAL A 108 -7.07 -29.57 8.66
N GLU A 109 -6.72 -29.53 9.94
CA GLU A 109 -7.62 -29.08 11.00
C GLU A 109 -7.62 -27.55 11.11
N VAL A 110 -8.80 -26.97 10.97
CA VAL A 110 -9.00 -25.51 11.01
C VAL A 110 -9.85 -25.14 12.22
N ALA A 111 -9.50 -24.05 12.91
CA ALA A 111 -10.20 -23.66 14.14
C ALA A 111 -11.67 -23.28 13.93
N SER A 112 -11.99 -22.59 12.84
CA SER A 112 -13.35 -22.15 12.50
C SER A 112 -13.46 -21.92 10.99
N PRO A 113 -14.67 -21.79 10.40
CA PRO A 113 -14.86 -21.65 8.95
C PRO A 113 -14.47 -20.25 8.43
N ALA A 114 -13.19 -19.89 8.60
CA ALA A 114 -12.63 -18.58 8.29
C ALA A 114 -11.35 -18.67 7.44
N MET A 115 -11.18 -17.76 6.47
CA MET A 115 -10.04 -17.70 5.55
C MET A 115 -8.72 -17.68 6.32
N ARG A 116 -8.59 -16.75 7.27
CA ARG A 116 -7.39 -16.55 8.10
C ARG A 116 -6.98 -17.78 8.92
N HIS A 117 -7.92 -18.64 9.28
CA HIS A 117 -7.63 -19.85 10.05
C HIS A 117 -7.14 -20.97 9.13
N THR A 118 -7.34 -20.85 7.83
CA THR A 118 -6.98 -21.86 6.83
C THR A 118 -5.59 -21.63 6.24
N VAL A 119 -5.17 -20.37 6.07
CA VAL A 119 -3.91 -20.03 5.36
C VAL A 119 -2.70 -20.77 5.95
N ARG A 120 -2.43 -20.60 7.25
CA ARG A 120 -1.24 -21.19 7.88
C ARG A 120 -1.26 -22.73 7.90
N PRO A 121 -2.33 -23.42 8.36
CA PRO A 121 -2.35 -24.89 8.35
C PRO A 121 -2.22 -25.49 6.95
N VAL A 122 -2.79 -24.84 5.93
CA VAL A 122 -2.62 -25.28 4.54
C VAL A 122 -1.18 -25.04 4.08
N ALA A 123 -0.60 -23.88 4.36
CA ALA A 123 0.80 -23.59 4.00
C ALA A 123 1.77 -24.62 4.60
N GLU A 124 1.61 -24.97 5.89
CA GLU A 124 2.39 -26.05 6.55
C GLU A 124 2.24 -27.38 5.80
N THR A 125 1.03 -27.72 5.35
CA THR A 125 0.77 -28.93 4.56
C THR A 125 1.44 -28.88 3.17
N LEU A 126 1.46 -27.71 2.54
CA LEU A 126 2.11 -27.50 1.25
C LEU A 126 3.63 -27.62 1.36
N ASP A 127 4.22 -27.06 2.42
CA ASP A 127 5.66 -27.15 2.69
C ASP A 127 6.08 -28.60 2.94
N GLU A 128 5.29 -29.36 3.72
CA GLU A 128 5.56 -30.76 4.01
C GLU A 128 5.47 -31.66 2.78
N LEU A 129 4.46 -31.45 1.93
CA LEU A 129 4.20 -32.31 0.77
C LEU A 129 4.95 -31.88 -0.50
N ALA A 130 5.36 -30.61 -0.58
CA ALA A 130 5.98 -29.98 -1.74
C ALA A 130 5.29 -30.34 -3.09
N PRO A 131 3.96 -30.13 -3.21
CA PRO A 131 3.23 -30.45 -4.43
C PRO A 131 3.76 -29.65 -5.63
N GLY A 132 3.72 -30.26 -6.82
CA GLY A 132 3.97 -29.53 -8.06
C GLY A 132 2.81 -28.64 -8.48
N THR A 133 1.60 -28.98 -8.03
CA THR A 133 0.38 -28.20 -8.28
C THR A 133 -0.70 -28.55 -7.27
N CYS A 134 -1.60 -27.60 -7.03
CA CYS A 134 -2.78 -27.76 -6.20
C CYS A 134 -4.07 -27.56 -6.99
N LEU A 135 -5.08 -28.36 -6.65
CA LEU A 135 -6.46 -28.21 -7.09
C LEU A 135 -7.28 -27.82 -5.86
N VAL A 136 -7.98 -26.68 -5.88
CA VAL A 136 -8.82 -26.22 -4.78
C VAL A 136 -10.28 -26.32 -5.21
N THR A 137 -11.08 -27.12 -4.50
CA THR A 137 -12.50 -27.24 -4.81
C THR A 137 -13.26 -25.95 -4.46
N SER A 138 -14.14 -25.51 -5.36
CA SER A 138 -14.98 -24.33 -5.21
C SER A 138 -16.46 -24.72 -5.24
N GLY A 139 -17.23 -24.20 -4.27
CA GLY A 139 -18.67 -24.49 -4.12
C GLY A 139 -19.00 -25.66 -3.19
N VAL A 140 -18.05 -26.02 -2.33
CA VAL A 140 -18.22 -26.98 -1.23
C VAL A 140 -17.75 -26.39 0.08
N GLY A 141 -18.31 -26.89 1.17
CA GLY A 141 -18.01 -26.39 2.51
C GLY A 141 -18.22 -24.89 2.63
N SER A 142 -17.52 -24.28 3.58
CA SER A 142 -17.43 -22.82 3.67
C SER A 142 -16.51 -22.30 2.57
N TYR A 143 -17.00 -21.37 1.75
CA TYR A 143 -16.21 -20.68 0.72
C TYR A 143 -14.91 -20.08 1.28
N ALA A 144 -14.95 -19.59 2.51
CA ALA A 144 -13.81 -19.04 3.22
C ALA A 144 -12.63 -20.03 3.34
N LEU A 145 -12.90 -21.32 3.54
CA LEU A 145 -11.84 -22.33 3.63
C LEU A 145 -11.14 -22.49 2.28
N GLY A 146 -11.90 -22.60 1.19
CA GLY A 146 -11.35 -22.69 -0.17
C GLY A 146 -10.55 -21.44 -0.55
N ALA A 147 -11.06 -20.24 -0.24
CA ALA A 147 -10.35 -19.00 -0.48
C ALA A 147 -9.05 -18.90 0.36
N GLY A 148 -9.06 -19.36 1.61
CA GLY A 148 -7.84 -19.44 2.43
C GLY A 148 -6.81 -20.42 1.88
N ALA A 149 -7.24 -21.57 1.37
CA ALA A 149 -6.37 -22.55 0.72
C ALA A 149 -5.75 -22.00 -0.59
N LEU A 150 -6.53 -21.27 -1.38
CA LEU A 150 -6.04 -20.56 -2.56
C LEU A 150 -4.94 -19.56 -2.19
N LEU A 151 -5.14 -18.76 -1.16
CA LEU A 151 -4.13 -17.79 -0.70
C LEU A 151 -2.86 -18.48 -0.21
N ALA A 152 -2.98 -19.58 0.56
CA ALA A 152 -1.83 -20.36 1.02
C ALA A 152 -1.00 -20.93 -0.15
N ALA A 153 -1.67 -21.45 -1.18
CA ALA A 153 -0.97 -21.98 -2.36
C ALA A 153 -0.23 -20.89 -3.14
N ILE A 154 -0.83 -19.70 -3.25
CA ILE A 154 -0.17 -18.54 -3.86
C ILE A 154 1.04 -18.09 -3.02
N GLU A 155 0.93 -18.07 -1.69
CA GLU A 155 2.05 -17.71 -0.80
C GLU A 155 3.20 -18.72 -0.85
N ALA A 156 2.89 -20.00 -0.98
CA ALA A 156 3.87 -21.08 -1.11
C ALA A 156 4.47 -21.20 -2.53
N ASP A 157 4.13 -20.29 -3.45
CA ASP A 157 4.52 -20.35 -4.88
C ASP A 157 4.15 -21.69 -5.54
N VAL A 158 3.03 -22.28 -5.14
CA VAL A 158 2.51 -23.53 -5.71
C VAL A 158 1.47 -23.21 -6.78
N PRO A 159 1.64 -23.68 -8.02
CA PRO A 159 0.63 -23.51 -9.08
C PRO A 159 -0.74 -24.06 -8.65
N VAL A 160 -1.75 -23.20 -8.58
CA VAL A 160 -3.08 -23.54 -8.08
C VAL A 160 -4.18 -23.33 -9.12
N SER A 161 -5.09 -24.30 -9.22
CA SER A 161 -6.31 -24.23 -10.05
C SER A 161 -7.55 -24.40 -9.18
N LEU A 162 -8.63 -23.70 -9.51
CA LEU A 162 -9.94 -23.84 -8.88
C LEU A 162 -10.76 -24.88 -9.63
N VAL A 163 -11.40 -25.79 -8.88
CA VAL A 163 -12.23 -26.87 -9.40
C VAL A 163 -13.68 -26.62 -9.01
N PRO A 164 -14.55 -26.12 -9.92
CA PRO A 164 -15.97 -25.98 -9.64
C PRO A 164 -16.61 -27.36 -9.47
N VAL A 165 -17.26 -27.60 -8.34
CA VAL A 165 -17.77 -28.94 -7.99
C VAL A 165 -18.92 -29.41 -8.88
N ASP A 166 -19.74 -28.48 -9.37
CA ASP A 166 -20.89 -28.80 -10.23
C ASP A 166 -20.53 -28.90 -11.72
N ASP A 167 -19.32 -28.50 -12.11
CA ASP A 167 -18.77 -28.70 -13.46
C ASP A 167 -17.24 -28.69 -13.38
N VAL A 168 -16.69 -29.87 -13.13
CA VAL A 168 -15.26 -30.09 -12.96
C VAL A 168 -14.50 -29.84 -14.26
N SER A 169 -15.14 -29.93 -15.43
CA SER A 169 -14.48 -29.65 -16.70
C SER A 169 -14.08 -28.18 -16.84
N ALA A 170 -14.73 -27.30 -16.08
CA ALA A 170 -14.45 -25.86 -16.03
C ALA A 170 -13.33 -25.50 -15.02
N VAL A 171 -12.30 -26.34 -14.83
CA VAL A 171 -11.13 -25.97 -14.02
C VAL A 171 -10.42 -24.75 -14.63
N TYR A 172 -10.05 -23.78 -13.79
CA TYR A 172 -9.28 -22.60 -14.23
C TYR A 172 -8.30 -22.14 -13.16
N ARG A 173 -7.29 -21.35 -13.55
CA ARG A 173 -6.43 -20.65 -12.58
C ARG A 173 -6.86 -19.20 -12.45
N LEU A 174 -6.98 -18.72 -11.21
CA LEU A 174 -7.31 -17.32 -10.95
C LEU A 174 -6.28 -16.37 -11.59
N LYS A 175 -4.99 -16.75 -11.56
CA LYS A 175 -3.91 -15.95 -12.18
C LYS A 175 -4.08 -15.75 -13.69
N GLU A 176 -4.68 -16.72 -14.39
CA GLU A 176 -4.92 -16.64 -15.84
C GLU A 176 -6.08 -15.70 -16.17
N LEU A 177 -6.94 -15.42 -15.18
CA LEU A 177 -8.01 -14.43 -15.28
C LEU A 177 -7.53 -13.01 -15.00
N VAL A 178 -6.28 -12.79 -14.56
CA VAL A 178 -5.79 -11.46 -14.17
C VAL A 178 -4.69 -11.06 -15.15
N SER A 179 -4.95 -10.05 -15.98
CA SER A 179 -3.98 -9.58 -16.99
C SER A 179 -3.86 -8.06 -16.99
N PRO A 180 -3.17 -7.47 -16.00
CA PRO A 180 -3.03 -6.03 -15.90
C PRO A 180 -1.96 -5.54 -16.88
N ALA A 181 -2.23 -4.45 -17.59
CA ALA A 181 -1.21 -3.77 -18.38
C ALA A 181 -0.26 -2.99 -17.45
N GLU A 182 1.02 -3.36 -17.41
CA GLU A 182 2.11 -2.67 -16.71
C GLU A 182 1.79 -2.17 -15.28
N PRO A 183 1.33 -3.04 -14.36
CA PRO A 183 0.81 -2.64 -13.04
C PRO A 183 1.81 -1.83 -12.21
N LEU A 184 3.09 -2.19 -12.28
CA LEU A 184 4.14 -1.50 -11.55
C LEU A 184 4.33 -0.06 -12.03
N ARG A 185 4.24 0.18 -13.35
CA ARG A 185 4.39 1.52 -13.92
C ARG A 185 3.24 2.43 -13.47
N ALA A 186 2.01 1.92 -13.51
CA ALA A 186 0.83 2.62 -12.99
C ALA A 186 1.02 2.98 -11.51
N TRP A 187 1.52 2.03 -10.70
CA TRP A 187 1.81 2.23 -9.29
C TRP A 187 2.86 3.31 -9.02
N LEU A 188 3.99 3.27 -9.73
CA LEU A 188 5.04 4.29 -9.63
C LEU A 188 4.55 5.69 -10.02
N VAL A 189 3.69 5.78 -11.04
CA VAL A 189 3.09 7.05 -11.47
C VAL A 189 2.11 7.57 -10.40
N ARG A 190 1.20 6.72 -9.90
CA ARG A 190 0.23 7.10 -8.86
C ARG A 190 0.93 7.64 -7.62
N HIS A 191 1.98 6.94 -7.19
CA HIS A 191 2.75 7.33 -6.01
C HIS A 191 3.88 8.32 -6.31
N ARG A 192 4.07 8.73 -7.55
CA ARG A 192 5.05 9.78 -7.96
C ARG A 192 6.49 9.40 -7.62
N PHE A 193 6.82 8.12 -7.72
CA PHE A 193 8.18 7.61 -7.62
C PHE A 193 8.90 7.82 -8.94
N TRP A 194 9.19 9.09 -9.24
CA TRP A 194 9.70 9.53 -10.54
C TRP A 194 11.10 8.99 -10.84
N ASP A 195 11.96 8.83 -9.83
CA ASP A 195 13.28 8.26 -10.03
C ASP A 195 13.20 6.77 -10.38
N GLU A 196 12.40 6.00 -9.65
CA GLU A 196 12.12 4.59 -9.95
C GLU A 196 11.50 4.41 -11.33
N LEU A 197 10.61 5.34 -11.73
CA LEU A 197 10.03 5.36 -13.07
C LEU A 197 11.08 5.66 -14.15
N ALA A 198 12.08 6.50 -13.85
CA ALA A 198 13.19 6.76 -14.77
C ALA A 198 14.06 5.51 -14.99
N GLU A 199 14.20 4.66 -13.97
CA GLU A 199 14.92 3.37 -14.09
C GLU A 199 14.08 2.31 -14.82
N LEU A 200 12.75 2.31 -14.63
CA LEU A 200 11.84 1.36 -15.28
C LEU A 200 11.55 1.71 -16.75
N CYS A 201 11.52 3.00 -17.10
CA CYS A 201 11.17 3.52 -18.42
C CYS A 201 12.27 4.43 -19.00
N PRO A 202 13.37 3.87 -19.55
CA PRO A 202 14.52 4.64 -20.04
C PRO A 202 14.19 5.67 -21.12
N GLU A 203 13.19 5.41 -21.96
CA GLU A 203 12.78 6.26 -23.09
C GLU A 203 12.34 7.67 -22.64
N ASP A 204 11.64 7.75 -21.51
CA ASP A 204 11.17 9.01 -20.91
C ASP A 204 12.02 9.45 -19.70
N ALA A 205 13.16 8.80 -19.43
CA ALA A 205 13.93 8.99 -18.21
C ALA A 205 14.33 10.45 -17.94
N LYS A 206 14.59 11.26 -18.98
CA LYS A 206 14.90 12.69 -18.81
C LYS A 206 13.71 13.47 -18.25
N VAL A 207 12.48 13.16 -18.66
CA VAL A 207 11.26 13.79 -18.14
C VAL A 207 11.01 13.37 -16.70
N TRP A 208 11.14 12.07 -16.41
CA TRP A 208 10.98 11.53 -15.06
C TRP A 208 12.01 12.10 -14.08
N ARG A 209 13.28 12.23 -14.48
CA ARG A 209 14.32 12.89 -13.66
C ARG A 209 14.02 14.36 -13.41
N LEU A 210 13.39 15.08 -14.34
CA LEU A 210 12.97 16.47 -14.12
C LEU A 210 11.80 16.55 -13.12
N LEU A 211 10.84 15.62 -13.16
CA LEU A 211 9.79 15.53 -12.14
C LEU A 211 10.34 15.10 -10.78
N ALA A 212 11.33 14.20 -10.74
CA ALA A 212 12.04 13.84 -9.52
C ALA A 212 12.78 15.04 -8.92
N ALA A 213 13.44 15.85 -9.75
CA ALA A 213 14.07 17.10 -9.32
C ALA A 213 13.02 18.07 -8.75
N ARG A 214 11.88 18.21 -9.43
CA ARG A 214 10.76 19.04 -8.96
C ARG A 214 10.23 18.61 -7.59
N GLN A 215 10.03 17.31 -7.38
CA GLN A 215 9.57 16.73 -6.11
C GLN A 215 10.55 16.98 -4.94
N ARG A 216 11.83 17.23 -5.26
CA ARG A 216 12.87 17.63 -4.31
C ARG A 216 12.96 19.14 -4.10
N GLY A 217 12.15 19.92 -4.81
CA GLY A 217 12.23 21.38 -4.84
C GLY A 217 13.21 21.94 -5.87
N ASP A 218 13.98 21.11 -6.59
CA ASP A 218 15.10 21.55 -7.41
C ASP A 218 14.68 22.04 -8.81
N VAL A 219 14.93 23.32 -9.08
CA VAL A 219 14.73 23.95 -10.39
C VAL A 219 15.99 23.96 -11.28
N THR A 220 17.14 23.55 -10.74
CA THR A 220 18.44 23.67 -11.41
C THR A 220 18.50 22.78 -12.64
N ALA A 221 18.05 21.53 -12.52
CA ALA A 221 17.98 20.59 -13.63
C ALA A 221 17.10 21.11 -14.78
N ALA A 222 15.96 21.72 -14.45
CA ALA A 222 15.07 22.33 -15.44
C ALA A 222 15.70 23.56 -16.11
N ARG A 223 16.40 24.41 -15.34
CA ARG A 223 17.13 25.58 -15.88
C ARG A 223 18.26 25.17 -16.80
N GLN A 224 19.02 24.13 -16.45
CA GLN A 224 20.07 23.57 -17.30
C GLN A 224 19.48 22.98 -18.59
N ALA A 225 18.41 22.21 -18.49
CA ALA A 225 17.71 21.68 -19.66
C ALA A 225 17.21 22.82 -20.57
N ARG A 226 16.67 23.90 -19.99
CA ARG A 226 16.23 25.08 -20.75
C ARG A 226 17.40 25.80 -21.43
N ALA A 227 18.53 25.96 -20.74
CA ALA A 227 19.74 26.56 -21.30
C ALA A 227 20.36 25.71 -22.43
N ALA A 228 20.22 24.39 -22.34
CA ALA A 228 20.69 23.43 -23.34
C ALA A 228 19.72 23.22 -24.52
N GLY A 229 18.76 24.11 -24.75
CA GLY A 229 17.83 24.04 -25.88
C GLY A 229 16.55 23.24 -25.64
N GLY A 230 16.32 22.72 -24.43
CA GLY A 230 15.07 22.08 -24.01
C GLY A 230 15.18 20.66 -23.47
N ALA A 231 14.02 20.03 -23.27
CA ALA A 231 13.89 18.65 -22.85
C ALA A 231 12.93 17.91 -23.79
N PRO A 232 13.36 16.83 -24.48
CA PRO A 232 12.49 15.99 -25.27
C PRO A 232 11.25 15.56 -24.48
N GLY A 233 10.08 15.61 -25.12
CA GLY A 233 8.81 15.25 -24.50
C GLY A 233 8.22 16.29 -23.54
N LEU A 234 8.79 17.50 -23.45
CA LEU A 234 8.23 18.66 -22.73
C LEU A 234 8.16 19.90 -23.64
N SER A 235 7.04 20.62 -23.58
CA SER A 235 6.92 21.93 -24.24
C SER A 235 7.72 23.01 -23.51
N SER A 236 8.04 24.11 -24.20
CA SER A 236 8.71 25.27 -23.61
C SER A 236 7.94 25.83 -22.39
N GLY A 237 6.60 25.84 -22.46
CA GLY A 237 5.75 26.26 -21.34
C GLY A 237 5.82 25.33 -20.13
N GLN A 238 5.82 24.00 -20.36
CA GLN A 238 5.96 23.01 -19.28
C GLN A 238 7.34 23.09 -18.62
N LEU A 239 8.40 23.19 -19.41
CA LEU A 239 9.76 23.40 -18.90
C LEU A 239 9.87 24.74 -18.17
N GLY A 240 9.19 25.79 -18.66
CA GLY A 240 9.04 27.07 -17.98
C GLY A 240 8.48 26.90 -16.56
N LYS A 241 7.37 26.18 -16.41
CA LYS A 241 6.79 25.87 -15.08
C LYS A 241 7.76 25.13 -14.15
N LEU A 242 8.59 24.23 -14.67
CA LEU A 242 9.63 23.54 -13.89
C LEU A 242 10.80 24.45 -13.49
N THR A 243 10.98 25.59 -14.17
CA THR A 243 11.96 26.62 -13.77
C THR A 243 11.43 27.60 -12.74
N GLU A 244 10.11 27.60 -12.50
CA GLU A 244 9.44 28.48 -11.54
C GLU A 244 9.60 27.97 -10.09
N PRO A 245 10.25 28.74 -9.21
CA PRO A 245 10.55 28.26 -7.85
C PRO A 245 9.29 27.96 -7.04
N TRP A 246 8.32 28.87 -7.03
CA TRP A 246 7.11 28.68 -6.22
C TRP A 246 6.27 27.47 -6.68
N GLN A 247 6.15 27.26 -7.99
CA GLN A 247 5.44 26.09 -8.54
C GLN A 247 6.10 24.77 -8.14
N THR A 248 7.43 24.75 -8.14
CA THR A 248 8.23 23.59 -7.75
C THR A 248 8.07 23.27 -6.26
N VAL A 249 7.87 24.29 -5.44
CA VAL A 249 7.69 24.16 -3.98
C VAL A 249 6.33 23.65 -3.63
N GLN A 250 5.29 24.16 -4.31
CA GLN A 250 3.95 23.63 -4.14
C GLN A 250 3.93 22.14 -4.48
N ALA A 251 4.55 21.76 -5.60
CA ALA A 251 4.67 20.36 -5.99
C ALA A 251 5.47 19.53 -4.97
N ALA A 252 6.66 19.96 -4.59
CA ALA A 252 7.46 19.28 -3.58
C ALA A 252 6.70 19.10 -2.25
N PHE A 253 5.93 20.10 -1.83
CA PHE A 253 5.09 20.01 -0.65
C PHE A 253 3.98 18.96 -0.82
N PHE A 254 3.11 19.11 -1.82
CA PHE A 254 1.95 18.23 -1.98
C PHE A 254 2.32 16.78 -2.34
N GLU A 255 3.32 16.58 -3.20
CA GLU A 255 3.78 15.24 -3.57
C GLU A 255 4.47 14.50 -2.40
N ARG A 256 5.08 15.21 -1.45
CA ARG A 256 5.63 14.62 -0.21
C ARG A 256 4.55 14.32 0.82
N VAL A 257 3.62 15.25 0.99
CA VAL A 257 2.43 15.08 1.83
C VAL A 257 1.64 13.84 1.39
N ALA A 258 1.39 13.69 0.08
CA ALA A 258 0.70 12.54 -0.49
C ALA A 258 1.38 11.20 -0.21
N ARG A 259 2.71 11.20 -0.13
CA ARG A 259 3.52 10.00 0.17
C ARG A 259 3.69 9.77 1.68
N GLY A 260 3.09 10.60 2.53
CA GLY A 260 3.28 10.54 3.98
C GLY A 260 4.75 10.71 4.38
N GLU A 261 5.51 11.50 3.61
CA GLU A 261 6.89 11.83 3.94
C GLU A 261 6.95 12.97 4.94
N ALA A 262 7.96 12.92 5.82
CA ALA A 262 8.27 14.06 6.65
C ALA A 262 8.73 15.24 5.78
N ILE A 263 8.29 16.42 6.18
CA ILE A 263 8.46 17.65 5.43
C ILE A 263 9.56 18.44 6.13
N ASP A 264 10.65 18.68 5.42
CA ASP A 264 11.72 19.54 5.94
C ASP A 264 11.10 20.85 6.45
N GLN A 265 11.46 21.27 7.67
CA GLN A 265 10.99 22.50 8.29
C GLN A 265 11.07 23.71 7.35
N SER A 266 12.10 23.77 6.50
CA SER A 266 12.28 24.83 5.53
C SER A 266 11.23 24.82 4.41
N LEU A 267 10.83 23.65 3.91
CA LEU A 267 9.77 23.50 2.91
C LEU A 267 8.43 23.90 3.50
N LEU A 268 8.10 23.35 4.67
CA LEU A 268 6.85 23.62 5.37
C LEU A 268 6.69 25.10 5.75
N ARG A 269 7.73 25.68 6.37
CA ARG A 269 7.80 27.10 6.71
C ARG A 269 7.64 27.99 5.49
N THR A 270 8.29 27.65 4.39
CA THR A 270 8.20 28.49 3.20
C THR A 270 6.83 28.42 2.55
N TRP A 271 6.24 27.23 2.45
CA TRP A 271 4.88 27.07 1.96
C TRP A 271 3.91 27.87 2.83
N TYR A 272 3.96 27.69 4.15
CA TYR A 272 3.10 28.38 5.11
C TYR A 272 3.28 29.90 5.03
N GLY A 273 4.52 30.39 5.14
CA GLY A 273 4.84 31.81 5.12
C GLY A 273 4.47 32.49 3.79
N HIS A 274 4.70 31.83 2.65
CA HIS A 274 4.29 32.38 1.34
C HIS A 274 2.77 32.43 1.20
N ARG A 275 2.05 31.40 1.67
CA ARG A 275 0.58 31.39 1.66
C ARG A 275 0.00 32.49 2.55
N LEU A 276 0.52 32.61 3.77
CA LEU A 276 0.09 33.65 4.71
C LEU A 276 0.39 35.05 4.16
N ALA A 277 1.59 35.30 3.62
CA ALA A 277 1.95 36.57 2.99
C ALA A 277 1.06 36.91 1.78
N GLY A 278 0.74 35.91 0.95
CA GLY A 278 -0.14 36.08 -0.20
C GLY A 278 -1.58 36.43 0.20
N ARG A 279 -2.10 35.85 1.28
CA ARG A 279 -3.40 36.21 1.87
C ARG A 279 -3.36 37.61 2.47
N LEU A 280 -2.34 37.91 3.27
CA LEU A 280 -2.14 39.22 3.87
C LEU A 280 -2.13 40.33 2.81
N LYS A 281 -1.43 40.13 1.69
CA LYS A 281 -1.40 41.10 0.59
C LYS A 281 -2.80 41.37 0.01
N LYS A 282 -3.67 40.36 -0.08
CA LYS A 282 -5.03 40.49 -0.63
C LYS A 282 -6.01 41.10 0.37
N GLU A 283 -5.80 40.87 1.65
CA GLU A 283 -6.72 41.23 2.73
C GLU A 283 -6.28 42.49 3.51
N ARG A 284 -5.09 43.02 3.22
CA ARG A 284 -4.43 44.10 3.98
C ARG A 284 -5.34 45.28 4.30
N ASP A 285 -6.10 45.73 3.31
CA ASP A 285 -6.93 46.94 3.41
C ASP A 285 -8.22 46.71 4.20
N ARG A 286 -8.58 45.44 4.45
CA ARG A 286 -9.80 45.03 5.18
C ARG A 286 -9.51 44.55 6.60
N LEU A 287 -8.25 44.24 6.91
CA LEU A 287 -7.83 43.75 8.22
C LEU A 287 -7.51 44.92 9.18
N PRO A 288 -7.83 44.81 10.48
CA PRO A 288 -7.42 45.79 11.47
C PRO A 288 -5.89 46.01 11.46
N PRO A 289 -5.38 47.25 11.64
CA PRO A 289 -3.94 47.53 11.59
C PRO A 289 -3.10 46.67 12.53
N ARG A 290 -3.63 46.37 13.73
CA ARG A 290 -3.00 45.47 14.71
C ARG A 290 -2.85 44.04 14.19
N THR A 291 -3.86 43.53 13.48
CA THR A 291 -3.82 42.21 12.83
C THR A 291 -2.82 42.20 11.70
N VAL A 292 -2.80 43.24 10.86
CA VAL A 292 -1.80 43.39 9.78
C VAL A 292 -0.38 43.39 10.34
N ALA A 293 -0.12 44.15 11.40
CA ALA A 293 1.19 44.20 12.05
C ALA A 293 1.60 42.83 12.61
N MET A 294 0.72 42.17 13.36
CA MET A 294 0.98 40.84 13.93
C MET A 294 1.22 39.76 12.86
N VAL A 295 0.43 39.73 11.79
CA VAL A 295 0.61 38.77 10.69
C VAL A 295 1.90 39.07 9.93
N SER A 296 2.25 40.35 9.75
CA SER A 296 3.53 40.76 9.14
C SER A 296 4.71 40.32 9.99
N GLU A 297 4.67 40.57 11.31
CA GLU A 297 5.67 40.09 12.28
C GLU A 297 5.86 38.57 12.20
N LEU A 298 4.76 37.81 12.12
CA LEU A 298 4.83 36.35 11.98
C LEU A 298 5.45 35.95 10.64
N VAL A 299 5.02 36.53 9.52
CA VAL A 299 5.58 36.25 8.19
C VAL A 299 7.08 36.54 8.18
N ASP A 300 7.50 37.66 8.77
CA ASP A 300 8.90 38.03 8.89
C ASP A 300 9.67 37.07 9.80
N ALA A 301 9.12 36.66 10.95
CA ALA A 301 9.74 35.67 11.83
C ALA A 301 9.83 34.26 11.20
N LEU A 302 8.85 33.87 10.38
CA LEU A 302 8.94 32.63 9.60
C LEU A 302 9.96 32.75 8.45
N ASN A 303 10.23 33.96 7.95
CA ASN A 303 11.23 34.20 6.91
C ASN A 303 12.66 34.37 7.47
N HIS A 304 12.80 34.97 8.66
CA HIS A 304 14.07 35.34 9.28
C HIS A 304 14.38 34.41 10.45
N ARG A 305 15.51 33.70 10.33
CA ARG A 305 15.96 32.72 11.30
C ARG A 305 16.51 33.44 12.53
N GLU A 306 15.76 33.55 13.62
CA GLU A 306 16.40 33.65 14.93
C GLU A 306 16.79 32.25 15.39
N GLU A 307 18.08 32.08 15.64
CA GLU A 307 18.70 30.82 16.00
C GLU A 307 18.08 30.23 17.27
N GLY A 308 17.43 29.08 17.13
CA GLY A 308 17.34 28.07 18.18
C GLY A 308 16.43 28.33 19.38
N ARG A 309 15.72 29.47 19.49
CA ARG A 309 14.91 29.75 20.70
C ARG A 309 13.42 29.40 20.62
N ARG A 310 12.79 29.41 19.43
CA ARG A 310 11.36 29.05 19.27
C ARG A 310 11.11 28.33 17.94
N GLY A 311 10.40 27.20 17.97
CA GLY A 311 9.98 26.47 16.76
C GLY A 311 8.88 27.22 15.99
N GLY A 312 8.78 27.01 14.67
CA GLY A 312 7.80 27.70 13.81
C GLY A 312 6.34 27.51 14.26
N ALA A 313 5.97 26.32 14.76
CA ALA A 313 4.66 26.07 15.33
C ALA A 313 4.36 26.96 16.56
N ALA A 314 5.35 27.21 17.41
CA ALA A 314 5.18 28.07 18.58
C ALA A 314 4.95 29.54 18.19
N LEU A 315 5.58 30.00 17.10
CA LEU A 315 5.34 31.33 16.55
C LEU A 315 3.91 31.45 15.99
N ILE A 316 3.43 30.42 15.29
CA ILE A 316 2.04 30.34 14.79
C ILE A 316 1.05 30.34 15.96
N ASP A 317 1.30 29.54 17.00
CA ASP A 317 0.45 29.48 18.19
C ASP A 317 0.41 30.83 18.94
N GLN A 318 1.53 31.53 19.06
CA GLN A 318 1.59 32.87 19.66
C GLN A 318 0.80 33.89 18.84
N ALA A 319 0.92 33.86 17.52
CA ALA A 319 0.14 34.71 16.63
C ALA A 319 -1.36 34.42 16.73
N ARG A 320 -1.74 33.14 16.79
CA ARG A 320 -3.13 32.69 17.00
C ARG A 320 -3.70 33.19 18.33
N GLN A 321 -2.95 33.12 19.42
CA GLN A 321 -3.38 33.63 20.73
C GLN A 321 -3.56 35.16 20.76
N ARG A 322 -2.81 35.89 19.94
CA ARG A 322 -2.93 37.35 19.80
C ARG A 322 -4.03 37.77 18.81
N LEU A 323 -4.56 36.84 18.02
CA LEU A 323 -5.60 37.10 17.03
C LEU A 323 -6.95 37.31 17.74
N PRO A 324 -7.70 38.40 17.45
CA PRO A 324 -9.04 38.60 17.99
C PRO A 324 -9.97 37.45 17.61
N LEU A 325 -10.84 37.01 18.53
CA LEU A 325 -11.85 35.98 18.25
C LEU A 325 -12.85 36.39 17.16
N THR A 326 -13.04 37.69 16.95
CA THR A 326 -13.88 38.28 15.91
C THR A 326 -13.16 38.47 14.58
N ALA A 327 -11.87 38.14 14.48
CA ALA A 327 -11.14 38.29 13.22
C ALA A 327 -11.62 37.27 12.19
N ASP A 328 -11.98 37.76 11.01
CA ASP A 328 -12.42 36.98 9.86
C ASP A 328 -11.43 37.10 8.69
N GLY A 329 -11.73 36.43 7.57
CA GLY A 329 -10.87 36.39 6.39
C GLY A 329 -9.87 35.22 6.38
N GLY A 330 -9.13 35.11 5.28
CA GLY A 330 -8.26 33.97 5.01
C GLY A 330 -7.02 33.91 5.89
N CYS A 331 -6.47 35.05 6.33
CA CYS A 331 -5.37 35.07 7.31
C CYS A 331 -5.82 34.53 8.67
N ALA A 332 -6.97 34.99 9.16
CA ALA A 332 -7.55 34.54 10.42
C ALA A 332 -7.90 33.05 10.37
N ALA A 333 -8.59 32.60 9.31
CA ALA A 333 -8.93 31.19 9.12
C ALA A 333 -7.70 30.26 9.13
N MET A 334 -6.62 30.65 8.45
CA MET A 334 -5.39 29.87 8.40
C MET A 334 -4.65 29.81 9.76
N LEU A 335 -4.72 30.88 10.57
CA LEU A 335 -4.13 30.90 11.92
C LEU A 335 -5.00 30.17 12.95
N GLN A 336 -6.32 30.16 12.76
CA GLN A 336 -7.27 29.46 13.63
C GLN A 336 -7.35 27.96 13.34
N ASP A 337 -6.85 27.50 12.20
CA ASP A 337 -6.76 26.08 11.84
C ASP A 337 -5.76 25.35 12.76
N THR A 338 -6.31 24.73 13.81
CA THR A 338 -5.54 23.96 14.80
C THR A 338 -5.00 22.66 14.21
N GLU A 339 -5.72 22.04 13.26
CA GLU A 339 -5.24 20.85 12.55
C GLU A 339 -4.00 21.19 11.71
N LEU A 340 -4.00 22.33 11.01
CA LEU A 340 -2.84 22.82 10.28
C LEU A 340 -1.65 23.11 11.20
N THR A 341 -1.91 23.70 12.36
CA THR A 341 -0.85 23.98 13.35
C THR A 341 -0.28 22.70 13.95
N ASN A 342 -1.12 21.70 14.25
CA ASN A 342 -0.69 20.38 14.71
C ASN A 342 0.10 19.64 13.63
N PHE A 343 -0.39 19.65 12.39
CA PHE A 343 0.32 19.13 11.23
C PHE A 343 1.68 19.80 11.06
N TYR A 344 1.76 21.13 11.20
CA TYR A 344 3.03 21.86 11.15
C TYR A 344 4.00 21.38 12.24
N ARG A 345 3.48 21.18 13.45
CA ARG A 345 4.26 20.69 14.60
C ARG A 345 4.79 19.28 14.36
N ASP A 346 3.99 18.39 13.79
CA ASP A 346 4.31 16.97 13.66
C ASP A 346 5.14 16.67 12.41
N ALA A 347 4.75 17.21 11.25
CA ALA A 347 5.31 16.84 9.94
C ALA A 347 6.78 17.24 9.78
N ALA A 348 7.26 18.18 10.61
CA ALA A 348 8.60 18.74 10.54
C ALA A 348 9.55 18.18 11.62
N THR A 349 9.15 17.10 12.29
CA THR A 349 9.94 16.44 13.32
C THR A 349 10.77 15.30 12.74
N HIS A 350 11.93 15.08 13.34
CA HIS A 350 12.74 13.91 13.03
C HIS A 350 12.04 12.58 13.34
N SER A 351 11.15 12.55 14.35
CA SER A 351 10.34 11.36 14.62
C SER A 351 9.35 11.05 13.50
N ALA A 352 8.85 12.07 12.78
CA ALA A 352 8.03 11.84 11.58
C ALA A 352 8.80 11.12 10.46
N HIS A 353 10.11 11.34 10.33
CA HIS A 353 10.93 10.61 9.35
C HIS A 353 10.98 9.10 9.64
N LEU A 354 10.90 8.71 10.92
CA LEU A 354 11.02 7.33 11.39
C LEU A 354 9.70 6.55 11.42
N ARG A 355 8.56 7.22 11.25
CA ARG A 355 7.25 6.55 11.26
C ARG A 355 7.14 5.60 10.08
N GLU A 356 6.52 4.45 10.29
CA GLU A 356 6.26 3.51 9.21
C GLU A 356 5.46 4.16 8.06
N PRO A 357 5.89 4.00 6.80
CA PRO A 357 5.15 4.51 5.65
C PRO A 357 3.70 4.04 5.67
N GLY A 358 2.76 4.99 5.78
CA GLY A 358 1.32 4.71 5.77
C GLY A 358 0.69 4.29 7.11
N ALA A 359 1.43 4.20 8.21
CA ALA A 359 0.88 3.76 9.51
C ALA A 359 -0.10 4.75 10.16
N GLU A 360 -0.08 6.03 9.77
CA GLU A 360 -0.92 7.08 10.35
C GLU A 360 -1.35 8.12 9.30
N MET A 361 -1.68 7.72 8.06
CA MET A 361 -2.39 8.70 7.24
C MET A 361 -3.71 9.02 7.97
N ARG A 362 -3.81 10.27 8.38
CA ARG A 362 -5.01 10.90 8.92
C ARG A 362 -5.48 11.89 7.87
N PRO A 363 -6.75 12.29 7.89
CA PRO A 363 -7.22 13.36 7.02
C PRO A 363 -6.30 14.56 7.18
N LEU A 364 -5.84 15.09 6.06
CA LEU A 364 -5.02 16.28 6.07
C LEU A 364 -5.88 17.47 6.51
N PRO A 365 -5.27 18.49 7.14
CA PRO A 365 -6.00 19.71 7.49
C PRO A 365 -6.73 20.26 6.27
N ARG A 366 -7.97 20.72 6.44
CA ARG A 366 -8.78 21.26 5.33
C ARG A 366 -8.05 22.32 4.53
N THR A 367 -7.28 23.19 5.20
CA THR A 367 -6.46 24.21 4.51
C THR A 367 -5.43 23.58 3.56
N VAL A 368 -4.85 22.43 3.87
CA VAL A 368 -3.92 21.73 2.97
C VAL A 368 -4.67 21.17 1.75
N ILE A 369 -5.83 20.55 1.98
CA ILE A 369 -6.67 19.95 0.92
C ILE A 369 -7.13 21.04 -0.07
N ASP A 370 -7.74 22.11 0.42
CA ASP A 370 -8.24 23.21 -0.43
C ASP A 370 -7.11 23.83 -1.27
N GLN A 371 -5.90 23.90 -0.73
CA GLN A 371 -4.74 24.43 -1.44
C GLN A 371 -4.14 23.44 -2.45
N ALA A 372 -4.28 22.13 -2.21
CA ALA A 372 -3.90 21.11 -3.17
C ALA A 372 -4.84 21.16 -4.38
N ASP A 373 -6.15 21.22 -4.17
CA ASP A 373 -7.15 21.29 -5.24
C ASP A 373 -6.96 22.50 -6.14
N ALA A 374 -6.75 23.68 -5.54
CA ALA A 374 -6.47 24.90 -6.29
C ALA A 374 -5.16 24.81 -7.11
N TRP A 375 -4.16 24.07 -6.62
CA TRP A 375 -2.89 23.88 -7.31
C TRP A 375 -2.99 22.83 -8.42
N GLU A 376 -3.68 21.70 -8.19
CA GLU A 376 -3.93 20.65 -9.18
C GLU A 376 -4.61 21.19 -10.44
N GLY A 377 -5.50 22.18 -10.30
CA GLY A 377 -6.12 22.87 -11.43
C GLY A 377 -5.13 23.54 -12.40
N GLY A 378 -3.94 23.94 -11.91
CA GLY A 378 -2.89 24.59 -12.69
C GLY A 378 -1.68 23.70 -13.01
N ASP A 379 -1.60 22.48 -12.45
CA ASP A 379 -0.48 21.58 -12.70
C ASP A 379 -0.52 20.98 -14.11
N PHE A 380 0.66 20.81 -14.72
CA PHE A 380 0.77 20.27 -16.08
C PHE A 380 0.98 18.76 -16.11
N VAL A 381 1.33 18.13 -14.98
CA VAL A 381 1.60 16.69 -14.91
C VAL A 381 0.41 15.84 -15.35
N PRO A 382 -0.86 16.13 -14.98
CA PRO A 382 -2.00 15.36 -15.47
C PRO A 382 -2.07 15.30 -17.01
N ALA A 383 -1.89 16.42 -17.69
CA ALA A 383 -1.86 16.47 -19.16
C ALA A 383 -0.65 15.71 -19.73
N LEU A 384 0.51 15.83 -19.07
CA LEU A 384 1.73 15.11 -19.45
C LEU A 384 1.56 13.59 -19.41
N LEU A 385 0.92 13.08 -18.34
CA LEU A 385 0.62 11.66 -18.18
C LEU A 385 -0.36 11.18 -19.25
N ALA A 386 -1.44 11.93 -19.48
CA ALA A 386 -2.43 11.60 -20.51
C ALA A 386 -1.80 11.49 -21.91
N THR A 387 -0.89 12.41 -22.29
CA THR A 387 -0.18 12.33 -23.59
C THR A 387 0.73 11.11 -23.75
N ARG A 388 1.05 10.42 -22.64
CA ARG A 388 1.87 9.20 -22.59
C ARG A 388 1.05 7.94 -22.37
N GLY A 389 -0.28 8.04 -22.46
CA GLY A 389 -1.19 6.91 -22.19
C GLY A 389 -1.20 6.47 -20.72
N LEU A 390 -0.74 7.33 -19.80
CA LEU A 390 -0.72 7.04 -18.36
C LEU A 390 -1.91 7.69 -17.65
N PRO A 391 -2.53 7.02 -16.66
CA PRO A 391 -3.66 7.59 -15.95
C PRO A 391 -3.22 8.81 -15.13
N PRO A 392 -3.91 9.95 -15.24
CA PRO A 392 -3.66 11.08 -14.35
C PRO A 392 -4.46 10.90 -13.06
N TRP A 393 -3.77 10.71 -11.93
CA TRP A 393 -4.41 10.66 -10.61
C TRP A 393 -4.28 11.99 -9.84
N PRO A 394 -5.26 12.34 -8.99
CA PRO A 394 -5.11 13.41 -8.02
C PRO A 394 -3.87 13.21 -7.14
N VAL A 395 -3.27 14.28 -6.64
CA VAL A 395 -2.05 14.19 -5.83
C VAL A 395 -2.31 13.60 -4.47
N LEU A 396 -3.36 14.07 -3.79
CA LEU A 396 -3.75 13.56 -2.48
C LEU A 396 -4.70 12.35 -2.56
N GLY A 397 -4.88 11.76 -3.74
CA GLY A 397 -5.92 10.74 -3.97
C GLY A 397 -7.34 11.33 -4.03
N SER A 398 -8.34 10.48 -4.18
CA SER A 398 -9.76 10.87 -4.16
C SER A 398 -10.35 10.84 -2.75
N GLY A 399 -9.75 10.10 -1.83
CA GLY A 399 -10.31 9.70 -0.55
C GLY A 399 -11.38 8.60 -0.67
N ASP A 400 -11.63 8.07 -1.87
CA ASP A 400 -12.68 7.09 -2.11
C ASP A 400 -12.19 5.66 -1.83
N VAL A 401 -13.08 4.85 -1.24
CA VAL A 401 -12.87 3.41 -0.99
C VAL A 401 -13.88 2.62 -1.80
N LEU A 402 -13.42 1.72 -2.68
CA LEU A 402 -14.27 0.82 -3.47
C LEU A 402 -14.48 -0.50 -2.73
N ALA A 403 -15.73 -0.82 -2.37
CA ALA A 403 -16.10 -2.11 -1.81
C ALA A 403 -16.87 -2.94 -2.84
N LEU A 404 -16.36 -4.14 -3.15
CA LEU A 404 -17.03 -5.12 -3.99
C LEU A 404 -17.57 -6.26 -3.11
N MET A 405 -18.86 -6.53 -3.19
CA MET A 405 -19.53 -7.53 -2.35
C MET A 405 -20.53 -8.34 -3.16
N GLY A 406 -20.49 -9.68 -3.05
CA GLY A 406 -21.52 -10.53 -3.63
C GLY A 406 -22.82 -10.49 -2.82
N VAL A 407 -23.97 -10.64 -3.47
CA VAL A 407 -25.28 -10.75 -2.80
C VAL A 407 -25.77 -12.19 -2.88
N GLY A 408 -25.83 -12.86 -1.72
CA GLY A 408 -26.40 -14.20 -1.59
C GLY A 408 -27.92 -14.19 -1.43
N LEU A 409 -28.51 -15.35 -1.13
CA LEU A 409 -29.90 -15.44 -0.67
C LEU A 409 -29.99 -15.14 0.85
N PRO A 410 -31.14 -14.65 1.34
CA PRO A 410 -31.38 -14.53 2.77
C PRO A 410 -31.32 -15.90 3.44
N HIS A 411 -31.07 -15.92 4.75
CA HIS A 411 -31.15 -17.17 5.50
C HIS A 411 -32.61 -17.62 5.61
N HIS A 412 -32.87 -18.93 5.62
CA HIS A 412 -34.23 -19.45 5.73
C HIS A 412 -34.88 -19.04 7.07
N ASP A 413 -34.12 -19.09 8.16
CA ASP A 413 -34.53 -18.60 9.49
C ASP A 413 -34.49 -17.07 9.64
N ASP A 414 -34.16 -16.32 8.58
CA ASP A 414 -34.16 -14.85 8.59
C ASP A 414 -34.89 -14.29 7.35
N PRO A 415 -36.22 -14.46 7.28
CA PRO A 415 -37.02 -13.97 6.17
C PRO A 415 -37.03 -12.44 6.07
N THR A 416 -36.74 -11.74 7.17
CA THR A 416 -36.62 -10.28 7.23
C THR A 416 -35.28 -9.74 6.76
N ASP A 417 -34.33 -10.63 6.47
CA ASP A 417 -32.93 -10.32 6.11
C ASP A 417 -32.19 -9.44 7.13
N GLU A 418 -32.54 -9.52 8.40
CA GLU A 418 -31.96 -8.71 9.47
C GLU A 418 -30.44 -8.96 9.59
N GLN A 419 -29.99 -10.21 9.43
CA GLN A 419 -28.59 -10.58 9.38
C GLN A 419 -27.88 -9.97 8.17
N GLY A 420 -28.55 -9.93 7.00
CA GLY A 420 -28.01 -9.28 5.81
C GLY A 420 -27.86 -7.77 6.00
N ARG A 421 -28.84 -7.13 6.63
CA ARG A 421 -28.80 -5.70 6.98
C ARG A 421 -27.66 -5.38 7.95
N ARG A 422 -27.48 -6.19 8.99
CA ARG A 422 -26.34 -6.06 9.92
C ARG A 422 -25.00 -6.28 9.23
N ALA A 423 -24.89 -7.30 8.38
CA ALA A 423 -23.67 -7.55 7.62
C ALA A 423 -23.29 -6.37 6.72
N LEU A 424 -24.27 -5.76 6.05
CA LEU A 424 -24.07 -4.56 5.25
C LEU A 424 -23.60 -3.36 6.11
N HIS A 425 -24.19 -3.18 7.30
CA HIS A 425 -23.76 -2.15 8.25
C HIS A 425 -22.29 -2.33 8.66
N GLU A 426 -21.86 -3.56 8.93
CA GLU A 426 -20.48 -3.87 9.25
C GLU A 426 -19.51 -3.56 8.09
N VAL A 427 -19.89 -3.88 6.84
CA VAL A 427 -19.10 -3.51 5.66
C VAL A 427 -18.96 -2.00 5.52
N ILE A 428 -20.06 -1.25 5.66
CA ILE A 428 -20.05 0.22 5.55
C ILE A 428 -19.25 0.84 6.69
N SER A 429 -19.39 0.33 7.92
CA SER A 429 -18.61 0.76 9.08
C SER A 429 -17.11 0.53 8.85
N TRP A 430 -16.73 -0.64 8.35
CA TRP A 430 -15.34 -0.94 8.04
C TRP A 430 -14.78 -0.05 6.92
N ALA A 431 -15.52 0.10 5.82
CA ALA A 431 -15.13 0.99 4.72
C ALA A 431 -15.05 2.46 5.17
N SER A 432 -15.91 2.91 6.09
CA SER A 432 -15.82 4.22 6.72
C SER A 432 -14.52 4.37 7.51
N GLY A 433 -14.17 3.37 8.32
CA GLY A 433 -12.92 3.36 9.08
C GLY A 433 -11.68 3.42 8.20
N ARG A 434 -11.72 2.80 7.00
CA ARG A 434 -10.65 2.92 5.99
C ARG A 434 -10.60 4.31 5.37
N ARG A 435 -11.75 4.81 4.90
CA ARG A 435 -11.89 6.16 4.34
C ARG A 435 -11.34 7.23 5.30
N ASP A 436 -11.61 7.08 6.59
CA ASP A 436 -11.19 8.05 7.61
C ASP A 436 -9.69 8.02 7.91
N ARG A 437 -8.94 7.04 7.37
CA ARG A 437 -7.47 6.95 7.39
C ARG A 437 -6.82 7.44 6.10
N LEU A 438 -7.59 7.94 5.13
CA LEU A 438 -7.04 8.48 3.90
C LEU A 438 -6.71 9.96 4.06
N ALA A 439 -5.85 10.47 3.17
CA ALA A 439 -5.45 11.88 3.16
C ALA A 439 -6.66 12.83 2.96
N ARG A 440 -7.69 12.35 2.23
CA ARG A 440 -9.00 12.99 2.08
C ARG A 440 -10.08 12.09 2.64
N ARG A 441 -11.15 12.70 3.16
CA ARG A 441 -12.41 11.99 3.42
C ARG A 441 -13.25 12.00 2.15
N GLY A 442 -13.11 10.97 1.32
CA GLY A 442 -13.91 10.80 0.10
C GLY A 442 -15.21 10.03 0.36
N ARG A 443 -15.58 9.16 -0.57
CA ARG A 443 -16.84 8.40 -0.57
C ARG A 443 -16.61 6.90 -0.48
N ILE A 444 -17.60 6.19 0.05
CA ILE A 444 -17.66 4.74 -0.05
C ILE A 444 -18.35 4.38 -1.36
N ARG A 445 -17.62 3.73 -2.27
CA ARG A 445 -18.15 3.23 -3.55
C ARG A 445 -18.52 1.77 -3.36
N LEU A 446 -19.78 1.49 -3.07
CA LEU A 446 -20.26 0.13 -2.86
C LEU A 446 -20.82 -0.45 -4.17
N ARG A 447 -20.31 -1.60 -4.60
CA ARG A 447 -20.84 -2.33 -5.76
C ARG A 447 -21.31 -3.71 -5.29
N LEU A 448 -22.61 -3.93 -5.38
CA LEU A 448 -23.27 -5.17 -4.98
C LEU A 448 -23.45 -6.07 -6.20
N LEU A 449 -22.73 -7.19 -6.23
CA LEU A 449 -22.74 -8.14 -7.34
C LEU A 449 -23.87 -9.14 -7.15
N ALA A 450 -24.85 -9.12 -8.05
CA ALA A 450 -26.08 -9.89 -7.90
C ALA A 450 -26.30 -10.84 -9.08
N SER A 451 -26.83 -12.03 -8.79
CA SER A 451 -27.41 -12.93 -9.78
C SER A 451 -28.86 -12.55 -10.04
N ALA A 452 -29.48 -13.09 -11.09
CA ALA A 452 -30.92 -12.90 -11.34
C ALA A 452 -31.80 -13.17 -10.10
N GLU A 453 -31.48 -14.21 -9.33
CA GLU A 453 -32.22 -14.60 -8.10
C GLU A 453 -32.01 -13.62 -6.93
N THR A 454 -30.96 -12.79 -6.96
CA THR A 454 -30.58 -11.91 -5.86
C THR A 454 -30.66 -10.42 -6.19
N MET A 455 -31.14 -10.06 -7.39
CA MET A 455 -31.28 -8.68 -7.86
C MET A 455 -32.14 -7.83 -6.92
N GLN A 456 -33.36 -8.27 -6.62
CA GLN A 456 -34.29 -7.52 -5.77
C GLN A 456 -33.71 -7.26 -4.37
N ARG A 457 -33.04 -8.27 -3.79
CA ARG A 457 -32.35 -8.12 -2.51
C ARG A 457 -31.21 -7.11 -2.61
N ALA A 458 -30.42 -7.14 -3.68
CA ALA A 458 -29.33 -6.20 -3.90
C ALA A 458 -29.82 -4.76 -4.02
N GLU A 459 -30.93 -4.52 -4.72
CA GLU A 459 -31.56 -3.18 -4.84
C GLU A 459 -32.08 -2.66 -3.51
N SER A 460 -32.68 -3.54 -2.70
CA SER A 460 -33.08 -3.22 -1.32
C SER A 460 -31.88 -2.85 -0.45
N GLN A 461 -30.78 -3.61 -0.58
CA GLN A 461 -29.53 -3.34 0.14
C GLN A 461 -28.86 -2.04 -0.31
N VAL A 462 -28.91 -1.67 -1.60
CA VAL A 462 -28.46 -0.35 -2.08
C VAL A 462 -29.28 0.76 -1.44
N SER A 463 -30.61 0.64 -1.45
CA SER A 463 -31.50 1.65 -0.84
C SER A 463 -31.22 1.80 0.66
N LEU A 464 -30.98 0.68 1.36
CA LEU A 464 -30.57 0.70 2.75
C LEU A 464 -29.21 1.40 2.92
N ALA A 465 -28.18 1.02 2.16
CA ALA A 465 -26.85 1.62 2.24
C ALA A 465 -26.88 3.15 2.09
N LEU A 466 -27.66 3.66 1.13
CA LEU A 466 -27.80 5.10 0.89
C LEU A 466 -28.49 5.85 2.04
N SER A 467 -29.35 5.17 2.83
CA SER A 467 -30.02 5.78 3.98
C SER A 467 -29.20 5.73 5.29
N MET A 468 -28.07 5.02 5.30
CA MET A 468 -27.24 4.82 6.51
C MET A 468 -26.24 5.94 6.79
N ALA A 469 -26.02 6.86 5.85
CA ALA A 469 -25.03 7.93 5.97
C ALA A 469 -25.53 9.25 5.35
N PRO A 470 -24.92 10.41 5.69
CA PRO A 470 -25.25 11.68 5.05
C PRO A 470 -25.15 11.61 3.53
N GLU A 471 -26.02 12.36 2.86
CA GLU A 471 -26.06 12.41 1.39
C GLU A 471 -24.68 12.68 0.79
N GLY A 472 -24.33 11.92 -0.25
CA GLY A 472 -23.03 12.03 -0.92
C GLY A 472 -21.88 11.28 -0.25
N THR A 473 -22.07 10.69 0.93
CA THR A 473 -21.03 9.89 1.62
C THR A 473 -20.86 8.49 1.03
N ILE A 474 -21.97 7.91 0.55
CA ILE A 474 -22.03 6.57 -0.02
C ILE A 474 -22.57 6.68 -1.45
N ASP A 475 -21.91 5.99 -2.37
CA ASP A 475 -22.39 5.75 -3.72
C ASP A 475 -22.49 4.23 -3.92
N ALA A 476 -23.71 3.71 -3.78
CA ALA A 476 -24.01 2.28 -3.83
C ALA A 476 -24.77 1.94 -5.12
N ARG A 477 -24.36 0.86 -5.80
CA ARG A 477 -24.98 0.39 -7.04
C ARG A 477 -25.00 -1.14 -7.12
N VAL A 478 -25.97 -1.69 -7.83
CA VAL A 478 -26.04 -3.12 -8.17
C VAL A 478 -25.31 -3.38 -9.49
N LEU A 479 -24.53 -4.45 -9.53
CA LEU A 479 -23.91 -5.01 -10.74
C LEU A 479 -24.55 -6.37 -11.04
N GLY A 480 -25.44 -6.41 -12.03
CA GLY A 480 -26.13 -7.65 -12.40
C GLY A 480 -27.25 -7.43 -13.41
N PRO A 481 -27.95 -8.50 -13.81
CA PRO A 481 -27.76 -9.88 -13.31
C PRO A 481 -26.48 -10.53 -13.86
N LEU A 482 -25.69 -11.11 -12.97
CA LEU A 482 -24.47 -11.86 -13.32
C LEU A 482 -24.77 -13.34 -13.57
N PRO A 483 -24.05 -13.98 -14.51
CA PRO A 483 -24.17 -15.41 -14.77
C PRO A 483 -23.74 -16.26 -13.56
N VAL A 484 -24.28 -17.47 -13.46
CA VAL A 484 -24.10 -18.37 -12.28
C VAL A 484 -23.64 -19.76 -12.66
N GLU A 485 -23.40 -20.03 -13.95
CA GLU A 485 -22.86 -21.30 -14.40
C GLU A 485 -21.41 -21.45 -13.92
N PRO A 486 -20.92 -22.66 -13.59
CA PRO A 486 -19.63 -22.82 -12.92
C PRO A 486 -18.42 -22.26 -13.70
N GLY A 487 -18.46 -22.30 -15.03
CA GLY A 487 -17.44 -21.71 -15.92
C GLY A 487 -17.57 -20.20 -16.19
N ALA A 488 -18.51 -19.52 -15.53
CA ALA A 488 -18.81 -18.12 -15.84
C ALA A 488 -17.83 -17.09 -15.24
N ALA A 489 -16.84 -17.52 -14.44
CA ALA A 489 -15.94 -16.62 -13.70
C ALA A 489 -15.26 -15.55 -14.58
N ALA A 490 -14.80 -15.93 -15.78
CA ALA A 490 -14.20 -15.00 -16.74
C ALA A 490 -15.19 -13.93 -17.25
N ARG A 491 -16.43 -14.34 -17.57
CA ARG A 491 -17.50 -13.44 -18.01
C ARG A 491 -17.93 -12.48 -16.88
N ILE A 492 -17.98 -12.98 -15.65
CA ILE A 492 -18.28 -12.17 -14.46
C ILE A 492 -17.17 -11.14 -14.25
N ARG A 493 -15.90 -11.56 -14.32
CA ARG A 493 -14.76 -10.65 -14.24
C ARG A 493 -14.89 -9.53 -15.26
N GLU A 494 -15.11 -9.86 -16.52
CA GLU A 494 -15.24 -8.88 -17.60
C GLU A 494 -16.42 -7.93 -17.40
N ALA A 495 -17.57 -8.44 -16.96
CA ALA A 495 -18.74 -7.61 -16.65
C ALA A 495 -18.45 -6.61 -15.53
N VAL A 496 -17.78 -7.05 -14.47
CA VAL A 496 -17.37 -6.18 -13.35
C VAL A 496 -16.37 -5.14 -13.84
N LEU A 497 -15.28 -5.53 -14.50
CA LEU A 497 -14.26 -4.61 -15.00
C LEU A 497 -14.83 -3.58 -15.97
N ARG A 498 -15.73 -3.99 -16.88
CA ARG A 498 -16.42 -3.09 -17.80
C ARG A 498 -17.25 -2.07 -17.02
N SER A 499 -18.06 -2.52 -16.07
CA SER A 499 -18.86 -1.62 -15.26
C SER A 499 -18.01 -0.64 -14.45
N LEU A 500 -16.86 -1.06 -13.94
CA LEU A 500 -15.95 -0.16 -13.20
C LEU A 500 -15.28 0.86 -14.15
N ALA A 501 -14.97 0.45 -15.39
CA ALA A 501 -14.38 1.31 -16.42
C ALA A 501 -15.36 2.31 -17.04
N ASP A 502 -16.65 1.98 -17.10
CA ASP A 502 -17.70 2.85 -17.63
C ASP A 502 -17.97 4.06 -16.70
N GLU A 503 -17.55 3.98 -15.43
CA GLU A 503 -17.63 5.08 -14.48
C GLU A 503 -16.53 6.11 -14.72
N GLY A 504 -16.68 6.94 -15.77
CA GLY A 504 -15.86 8.12 -16.04
C GLY A 504 -14.37 7.86 -16.33
N SER A 505 -13.69 8.87 -16.88
CA SER A 505 -12.23 8.83 -17.05
C SER A 505 -11.52 9.59 -15.94
N PRO A 506 -10.34 9.11 -15.47
CA PRO A 506 -9.54 9.84 -14.50
C PRO A 506 -9.09 11.19 -15.09
N THR A 507 -9.27 12.25 -14.32
CA THR A 507 -8.97 13.64 -14.77
C THR A 507 -7.70 14.20 -14.14
N GLY A 508 -7.11 13.47 -13.18
CA GLY A 508 -6.02 13.96 -12.34
C GLY A 508 -6.44 14.98 -11.30
N ARG A 509 -7.75 15.14 -11.07
CA ARG A 509 -8.34 16.14 -10.17
C ARG A 509 -9.35 15.49 -9.26
N PHE A 510 -9.41 15.98 -8.02
CA PHE A 510 -10.45 15.58 -7.09
C PHE A 510 -11.86 15.88 -7.63
N GLY A 511 -12.82 15.05 -7.23
CA GLY A 511 -14.23 15.17 -7.63
C GLY A 511 -14.57 14.50 -8.96
N SER A 512 -13.64 13.80 -9.61
CA SER A 512 -13.97 12.95 -10.75
C SER A 512 -14.98 11.86 -10.33
N SER A 513 -15.78 11.38 -11.29
CA SER A 513 -16.59 10.18 -11.10
C SER A 513 -15.81 8.89 -11.36
N SER A 514 -14.51 8.98 -11.62
CA SER A 514 -13.66 7.87 -12.05
C SER A 514 -13.45 6.86 -10.93
N LEU A 515 -13.82 5.60 -11.15
CA LEU A 515 -13.44 4.53 -10.23
C LEU A 515 -11.96 4.13 -10.33
N ARG A 516 -11.20 4.71 -11.28
CA ARG A 516 -9.73 4.57 -11.31
C ARG A 516 -9.04 5.47 -10.28
N ASP A 517 -9.74 6.47 -9.75
CA ASP A 517 -9.18 7.41 -8.77
C ASP A 517 -9.30 6.91 -7.31
N VAL A 518 -10.00 5.80 -7.08
CA VAL A 518 -10.17 5.20 -5.73
C VAL A 518 -8.82 4.92 -5.09
N ASP A 519 -8.72 5.21 -3.79
CA ASP A 519 -7.47 5.05 -3.02
C ASP A 519 -7.33 3.68 -2.37
N GLU A 520 -8.41 2.90 -2.30
CA GLU A 520 -8.39 1.53 -1.78
C GLU A 520 -9.50 0.71 -2.41
N VAL A 521 -9.21 -0.57 -2.70
CA VAL A 521 -10.20 -1.57 -3.10
C VAL A 521 -10.35 -2.59 -1.97
N VAL A 522 -11.59 -2.93 -1.66
CA VAL A 522 -11.99 -3.84 -0.60
C VAL A 522 -12.83 -4.95 -1.22
N LEU A 523 -12.34 -6.17 -1.11
CA LEU A 523 -13.07 -7.37 -1.50
C LEU A 523 -13.77 -7.96 -0.29
N VAL A 524 -15.08 -8.14 -0.39
CA VAL A 524 -15.88 -8.73 0.67
C VAL A 524 -16.11 -10.20 0.36
N ALA A 525 -15.31 -11.07 0.97
CA ALA A 525 -15.49 -12.53 0.88
C ALA A 525 -16.67 -12.95 1.76
N ASN A 526 -17.84 -13.13 1.16
CA ASN A 526 -19.09 -13.43 1.85
C ASN A 526 -19.72 -14.74 1.32
N PRO A 527 -20.73 -15.34 1.97
CA PRO A 527 -21.34 -16.62 1.56
C PRO A 527 -22.24 -16.52 0.31
N GLY A 528 -21.88 -15.71 -0.68
CA GLY A 528 -22.54 -15.63 -1.98
C GLY A 528 -22.24 -16.82 -2.89
N LYS A 529 -22.73 -16.78 -4.14
CA LYS A 529 -22.43 -17.83 -5.14
C LYS A 529 -20.92 -17.86 -5.42
N PRO A 530 -20.21 -18.99 -5.21
CA PRO A 530 -18.76 -19.07 -5.37
C PRO A 530 -18.23 -18.55 -6.71
N VAL A 531 -18.91 -18.83 -7.82
CA VAL A 531 -18.48 -18.36 -9.14
C VAL A 531 -18.52 -16.84 -9.28
N ILE A 532 -19.51 -16.17 -8.66
CA ILE A 532 -19.57 -14.70 -8.59
C ILE A 532 -18.42 -14.17 -7.75
N LEU A 533 -18.14 -14.80 -6.61
CA LEU A 533 -17.04 -14.39 -5.72
C LEU A 533 -15.67 -14.56 -6.39
N ASN A 534 -15.43 -15.66 -7.10
CA ASN A 534 -14.18 -15.87 -7.82
C ASN A 534 -14.00 -14.85 -8.95
N GLY A 535 -15.06 -14.58 -9.74
CA GLY A 535 -15.04 -13.54 -10.77
C GLY A 535 -14.83 -12.13 -10.18
N MET A 536 -15.43 -11.85 -9.03
CA MET A 536 -15.25 -10.60 -8.27
C MET A 536 -13.82 -10.45 -7.75
N ILE A 537 -13.22 -11.50 -7.20
CA ILE A 537 -11.83 -11.47 -6.72
C ILE A 537 -10.90 -11.20 -7.90
N ALA A 538 -11.07 -11.91 -9.03
CA ALA A 538 -10.28 -11.66 -10.23
C ALA A 538 -10.40 -10.20 -10.69
N ALA A 539 -11.62 -9.67 -10.75
CA ALA A 539 -11.88 -8.30 -11.17
C ALA A 539 -11.32 -7.26 -10.18
N GLY A 540 -11.50 -7.45 -8.87
CA GLY A 540 -10.98 -6.51 -7.87
C GLY A 540 -9.45 -6.53 -7.78
N VAL A 541 -8.84 -7.70 -7.99
CA VAL A 541 -7.39 -7.82 -8.17
C VAL A 541 -6.94 -7.01 -9.39
N GLU A 542 -7.49 -7.27 -10.57
CA GLU A 542 -7.09 -6.57 -11.80
C GLU A 542 -7.39 -5.06 -11.71
N TRP A 543 -8.51 -4.69 -11.08
CA TRP A 543 -8.87 -3.28 -10.87
C TRP A 543 -7.93 -2.58 -9.90
N SER A 544 -7.55 -3.20 -8.79
CA SER A 544 -6.59 -2.60 -7.84
C SER A 544 -5.22 -2.37 -8.48
N LEU A 545 -4.80 -3.25 -9.39
CA LEU A 545 -3.59 -3.09 -10.20
C LEU A 545 -3.75 -1.95 -11.22
N THR A 546 -4.91 -1.86 -11.87
CA THR A 546 -5.24 -0.82 -12.86
C THR A 546 -5.36 0.57 -12.23
N ALA A 547 -6.03 0.65 -11.08
CA ALA A 547 -6.17 1.85 -10.27
C ALA A 547 -4.90 2.13 -9.44
N ALA A 548 -3.93 1.20 -9.43
CA ALA A 548 -2.66 1.34 -8.72
C ALA A 548 -2.81 1.59 -7.20
N CYS A 549 -3.82 1.02 -6.57
CA CYS A 549 -4.15 1.25 -5.16
C CYS A 549 -4.15 -0.03 -4.33
N PRO A 550 -3.97 0.04 -2.99
CA PRO A 550 -4.02 -1.14 -2.13
C PRO A 550 -5.32 -1.95 -2.28
N LEU A 551 -5.17 -3.27 -2.26
CA LEU A 551 -6.26 -4.24 -2.20
C LEU A 551 -6.33 -4.89 -0.83
N GLN A 552 -7.50 -4.84 -0.22
CA GLN A 552 -7.83 -5.49 1.05
C GLN A 552 -8.88 -6.57 0.85
N VAL A 553 -8.85 -7.60 1.69
CA VAL A 553 -9.96 -8.55 1.82
C VAL A 553 -10.54 -8.39 3.21
N ILE A 554 -11.86 -8.28 3.26
CA ILE A 554 -12.61 -8.52 4.47
C ILE A 554 -13.43 -9.78 4.30
N GLU A 555 -13.53 -10.53 5.38
CA GLU A 555 -14.30 -11.75 5.44
C GLU A 555 -15.62 -11.48 6.17
N LEU A 556 -16.73 -11.86 5.56
CA LEU A 556 -18.05 -11.89 6.18
C LEU A 556 -18.46 -13.35 6.39
N THR A 557 -18.21 -13.87 7.59
CA THR A 557 -18.70 -15.20 8.00
C THR A 557 -20.08 -15.09 8.63
N ARG A 558 -20.86 -16.16 8.52
CA ARG A 558 -22.02 -16.41 9.39
C ARG A 558 -21.53 -17.34 10.51
N ASP A 559 -21.41 -16.83 11.73
CA ASP A 559 -21.24 -17.69 12.91
C ASP A 559 -22.62 -17.93 13.54
N HIS A 560 -22.75 -18.81 14.54
CA HIS A 560 -23.96 -19.00 15.36
C HIS A 560 -24.39 -17.73 16.17
N GLY A 561 -24.16 -16.52 15.65
CA GLY A 561 -24.36 -15.23 16.31
C GLY A 561 -23.65 -14.04 15.67
N VAL A 562 -23.83 -13.81 14.35
CA VAL A 562 -23.75 -12.47 13.71
C VAL A 562 -22.57 -11.59 14.19
N THR A 563 -21.33 -12.04 14.02
CA THR A 563 -20.18 -11.11 14.13
C THR A 563 -19.38 -11.14 12.84
N SER A 564 -19.59 -10.12 12.00
CA SER A 564 -18.72 -9.83 10.86
C SER A 564 -17.38 -9.37 11.42
N LEU A 565 -16.42 -10.27 11.55
CA LEU A 565 -15.05 -9.91 11.90
C LEU A 565 -14.33 -9.42 10.64
N ALA A 566 -14.49 -8.14 10.34
CA ALA A 566 -13.59 -7.47 9.40
C ALA A 566 -12.22 -7.29 10.08
N ARG A 567 -11.42 -8.36 10.04
CA ARG A 567 -10.01 -8.32 10.38
C ARG A 567 -9.27 -7.91 9.12
N ASP A 568 -8.26 -7.05 9.24
CA ASP A 568 -7.37 -6.71 8.13
C ASP A 568 -6.86 -8.04 7.53
N GLY A 569 -7.33 -8.39 6.33
CA GLY A 569 -6.69 -9.41 5.52
C GLY A 569 -5.38 -8.84 5.01
N ASP A 570 -4.30 -9.64 4.99
CA ASP A 570 -3.06 -9.13 4.40
C ASP A 570 -3.32 -8.72 2.94
N ARG A 571 -2.61 -7.67 2.51
CA ARG A 571 -2.73 -7.09 1.17
C ARG A 571 -2.65 -8.19 0.09
N ILE A 572 -3.68 -8.34 -0.75
CA ILE A 572 -3.64 -9.37 -1.82
C ILE A 572 -2.63 -9.01 -2.90
N LEU A 573 -2.46 -7.72 -3.22
CA LEU A 573 -1.51 -7.28 -4.26
C LEU A 573 -0.09 -7.82 -4.03
N CYS A 574 0.30 -7.92 -2.77
CA CYS A 574 1.55 -8.54 -2.33
C CYS A 574 1.73 -9.96 -2.87
N ARG A 575 0.64 -10.73 -3.00
CA ARG A 575 0.66 -12.16 -3.32
C ARG A 575 0.69 -12.46 -4.83
N LEU A 576 0.64 -11.47 -5.71
CA LEU A 576 0.48 -11.68 -7.17
C LEU A 576 1.78 -11.70 -7.97
N GLY A 577 2.94 -11.91 -7.32
CA GLY A 577 4.21 -12.13 -8.01
C GLY A 577 4.97 -10.87 -8.47
N LEU A 578 4.63 -9.69 -7.93
CA LEU A 578 5.40 -8.45 -8.18
C LEU A 578 6.67 -8.34 -7.33
N ASP A 579 6.96 -9.32 -6.49
CA ASP A 579 8.04 -9.29 -5.51
C ASP A 579 9.41 -9.04 -6.13
N HIS A 580 9.73 -9.69 -7.25
CA HIS A 580 11.00 -9.49 -7.95
C HIS A 580 11.16 -8.03 -8.46
N GLN A 581 10.08 -7.43 -8.94
CA GLN A 581 10.07 -6.04 -9.40
C GLN A 581 10.17 -5.06 -8.24
N LEU A 582 9.42 -5.31 -7.16
CA LEU A 582 9.47 -4.52 -5.93
C LEU A 582 10.86 -4.58 -5.28
N ALA A 583 11.47 -5.76 -5.23
CA ALA A 583 12.85 -5.94 -4.76
C ALA A 583 13.86 -5.17 -5.62
N ARG A 584 13.70 -5.20 -6.95
CA ARG A 584 14.57 -4.46 -7.88
C ARG A 584 14.49 -2.95 -7.66
N LEU A 585 13.27 -2.41 -7.58
CA LEU A 585 13.05 -0.98 -7.34
C LEU A 585 13.51 -0.55 -5.95
N ALA A 586 13.22 -1.35 -4.92
CA ALA A 586 13.74 -1.11 -3.57
C ALA A 586 15.28 -1.10 -3.57
N GLY A 587 15.90 -1.97 -4.38
CA GLY A 587 17.32 -1.92 -4.69
C GLY A 587 17.75 -0.56 -5.25
N TYR A 588 17.07 -0.04 -6.27
CA TYR A 588 17.38 1.28 -6.85
C TYR A 588 17.17 2.44 -5.87
N ALA A 589 16.16 2.37 -5.01
CA ALA A 589 15.96 3.34 -3.92
C ALA A 589 17.14 3.29 -2.92
N LEU A 590 17.55 2.09 -2.49
CA LEU A 590 18.67 1.89 -1.58
C LEU A 590 20.02 2.31 -2.15
N ALA A 591 20.23 2.21 -3.47
CA ALA A 591 21.42 2.75 -4.14
C ALA A 591 21.56 4.27 -3.96
N ARG A 592 20.52 4.94 -3.46
CA ARG A 592 20.45 6.39 -3.23
C ARG A 592 20.27 6.72 -1.74
N LEU A 593 20.40 5.73 -0.86
CA LEU A 593 20.03 5.77 0.57
C LEU A 593 18.60 6.27 0.81
N ASP A 594 17.69 6.08 -0.15
CA ASP A 594 16.26 6.31 0.08
C ASP A 594 15.63 5.07 0.74
N THR A 595 16.03 4.83 1.99
CA THR A 595 15.60 3.66 2.75
C THR A 595 14.11 3.69 3.07
N ARG A 596 13.49 4.88 3.07
CA ARG A 596 12.04 5.03 3.30
C ARG A 596 11.25 4.58 2.08
N THR A 597 11.61 5.03 0.88
CA THR A 597 10.97 4.56 -0.36
C THR A 597 11.18 3.05 -0.53
N ALA A 598 12.38 2.54 -0.25
CA ALA A 598 12.64 1.10 -0.26
C ALA A 598 11.74 0.34 0.74
N TRP A 599 11.62 0.83 1.97
CA TRP A 599 10.74 0.24 2.99
C TRP A 599 9.28 0.25 2.53
N GLN A 600 8.82 1.35 1.92
CA GLN A 600 7.47 1.47 1.40
C GLN A 600 7.22 0.46 0.26
N LEU A 601 8.11 0.41 -0.75
CA LEU A 601 8.04 -0.54 -1.87
C LEU A 601 7.96 -2.00 -1.36
N LEU A 602 8.84 -2.37 -0.43
CA LEU A 602 8.85 -3.72 0.15
C LEU A 602 7.62 -4.00 1.02
N GLY A 603 6.97 -2.98 1.57
CA GLY A 603 5.68 -3.10 2.26
C GLY A 603 4.50 -3.45 1.34
N HIS A 604 4.71 -3.46 0.02
CA HIS A 604 3.73 -3.90 -0.98
C HIS A 604 4.00 -5.29 -1.54
N GLY A 605 5.05 -6.00 -1.09
CA GLY A 605 5.33 -7.38 -1.53
C GLY A 605 4.81 -8.43 -0.57
N SER A 606 4.88 -9.69 -0.98
CA SER A 606 4.41 -10.87 -0.23
C SER A 606 5.20 -11.08 1.08
N PRO A 607 4.78 -12.04 1.94
CA PRO A 607 5.59 -12.49 3.07
C PRO A 607 7.04 -12.87 2.71
N ALA A 608 7.33 -13.26 1.46
CA ALA A 608 8.69 -13.53 1.00
C ALA A 608 9.62 -12.30 1.08
N LEU A 609 9.07 -11.08 1.01
CA LEU A 609 9.84 -9.84 1.19
C LEU A 609 9.92 -9.38 2.66
N ALA A 610 9.31 -10.09 3.60
CA ALA A 610 9.19 -9.62 4.99
C ALA A 610 10.56 -9.39 5.66
N ASP A 611 11.53 -10.28 5.42
CA ASP A 611 12.87 -10.18 6.01
C ASP A 611 13.67 -9.01 5.47
N VAL A 612 13.67 -8.83 4.14
CA VAL A 612 14.33 -7.67 3.51
C VAL A 612 13.63 -6.36 3.88
N ARG A 613 12.31 -6.37 4.02
CA ARG A 613 11.53 -5.21 4.51
C ARG A 613 11.94 -4.86 5.94
N LYS A 614 11.98 -5.84 6.84
CA LYS A 614 12.39 -5.67 8.25
C LYS A 614 13.84 -5.18 8.35
N THR A 615 14.72 -5.73 7.54
CA THR A 615 16.13 -5.31 7.48
C THR A 615 16.27 -3.89 6.94
N THR A 616 15.47 -3.51 5.94
CA THR A 616 15.42 -2.14 5.42
C THR A 616 14.89 -1.15 6.47
N ALA A 617 13.85 -1.53 7.21
CA ALA A 617 13.32 -0.74 8.33
C ALA A 617 14.36 -0.55 9.44
N ARG A 618 15.12 -1.60 9.77
CA ARG A 618 16.25 -1.53 10.73
C ARG A 618 17.35 -0.60 10.22
N LEU A 619 17.76 -0.71 8.96
CA LEU A 619 18.76 0.18 8.37
C LEU A 619 18.29 1.65 8.40
N HIS A 620 17.02 1.90 8.08
CA HIS A 620 16.42 3.23 8.17
C HIS A 620 16.45 3.77 9.61
N HIS A 621 16.08 2.93 10.58
CA HIS A 621 16.15 3.27 12.00
C HIS A 621 17.60 3.56 12.43
N ASP A 622 18.56 2.70 12.11
CA ASP A 622 19.96 2.88 12.48
C ASP A 622 20.56 4.16 11.89
N LEU A 623 20.11 4.57 10.69
CA LEU A 623 20.53 5.79 10.01
C LEU A 623 19.93 7.06 10.64
N HIS A 624 18.71 7.03 11.15
CA HIS A 624 17.97 8.25 11.52
C HIS A 624 17.55 8.34 13.00
N ALA A 625 17.49 7.25 13.76
CA ALA A 625 16.90 7.22 15.10
C ALA A 625 17.70 8.00 16.15
N ASP A 626 17.01 8.49 17.17
CA ASP A 626 17.64 8.95 18.41
C ASP A 626 17.93 7.71 19.27
N PRO A 627 19.20 7.48 19.68
CA PRO A 627 19.55 6.35 20.54
C PRO A 627 19.02 6.48 21.98
N GLY A 628 18.43 7.63 22.35
CA GLY A 628 17.84 7.87 23.65
C GLY A 628 18.81 8.48 24.66
N PRO A 629 18.29 9.03 25.77
CA PRO A 629 19.09 9.81 26.74
C PRO A 629 20.13 8.98 27.50
N SER A 630 19.99 7.66 27.54
CA SER A 630 20.93 6.74 28.21
C SER A 630 22.25 6.53 27.45
N VAL A 631 22.33 6.96 26.19
CA VAL A 631 23.52 6.79 25.34
C VAL A 631 24.45 8.00 25.47
N ASP A 632 25.66 7.75 25.98
CA ASP A 632 26.66 8.78 26.24
C ASP A 632 27.23 9.41 24.95
N LEU A 633 28.01 10.49 25.11
CA LEU A 633 28.59 11.23 24.00
C LEU A 633 29.59 10.38 23.18
N ALA A 634 30.33 9.46 23.81
CA ALA A 634 31.30 8.62 23.13
C ALA A 634 30.61 7.62 22.20
N GLN A 635 29.53 7.00 22.66
CA GLN A 635 28.67 6.12 21.89
C GLN A 635 27.94 6.89 20.77
N ARG A 636 27.43 8.10 21.05
CA ARG A 636 26.85 8.98 20.02
C ARG A 636 27.86 9.32 18.92
N ARG A 637 29.12 9.61 19.28
CA ARG A 637 30.22 9.82 18.30
C ARG A 637 30.50 8.55 17.49
N ALA A 638 30.49 7.36 18.11
CA ALA A 638 30.67 6.11 17.38
C ALA A 638 29.53 5.84 16.38
N LEU A 639 28.27 6.08 16.77
CA LEU A 639 27.12 6.01 15.86
C LEU A 639 27.24 7.03 14.71
N ALA A 640 27.71 8.24 14.99
CA ALA A 640 27.91 9.27 13.98
C ALA A 640 28.94 8.83 12.93
N ARG A 641 30.06 8.22 13.36
CA ARG A 641 31.05 7.67 12.43
C ARG A 641 30.46 6.56 11.55
N ARG A 642 29.68 5.64 12.11
CA ARG A 642 28.99 4.59 11.34
C ARG A 642 28.07 5.19 10.27
N ARG A 643 27.24 6.17 10.64
CA ARG A 643 26.32 6.86 9.72
C ARG A 643 27.07 7.57 8.60
N LEU A 644 28.10 8.35 8.93
CA LEU A 644 28.92 9.06 7.94
C LEU A 644 29.71 8.10 7.03
N THR A 645 30.18 6.98 7.55
CA THR A 645 30.88 5.95 6.78
C THR A 645 29.95 5.31 5.74
N LEU A 646 28.71 4.98 6.12
CA LEU A 646 27.70 4.50 5.17
C LEU A 646 27.41 5.55 4.08
N ILE A 647 27.25 6.82 4.46
CA ILE A 647 26.96 7.90 3.50
C ILE A 647 28.11 8.10 2.52
N ALA A 648 29.36 8.11 3.02
CA ALA A 648 30.55 8.21 2.19
C ALA A 648 30.69 7.02 1.24
N HIS A 649 30.31 5.82 1.69
CA HIS A 649 30.35 4.61 0.86
C HIS A 649 29.30 4.63 -0.26
N VAL A 650 28.04 4.93 0.06
CA VAL A 650 26.92 4.80 -0.91
C VAL A 650 26.74 6.02 -1.80
N LEU A 651 27.00 7.23 -1.29
CA LEU A 651 26.71 8.49 -2.00
C LEU A 651 27.97 9.22 -2.49
N ALA A 652 29.08 8.51 -2.66
CA ALA A 652 30.36 9.09 -3.08
C ALA A 652 30.26 9.91 -4.37
N ASP A 653 29.43 9.47 -5.32
CA ASP A 653 29.19 10.10 -6.63
C ASP A 653 28.03 11.10 -6.61
N ARG A 654 27.35 11.27 -5.47
CA ARG A 654 26.14 12.09 -5.29
C ARG A 654 26.35 13.19 -4.25
N PRO A 655 27.09 14.26 -4.57
CA PRO A 655 27.55 15.26 -3.61
C PRO A 655 26.42 15.98 -2.85
N TRP A 656 25.32 16.35 -3.53
CA TRP A 656 24.17 17.00 -2.90
C TRP A 656 23.41 16.11 -1.92
N PRO A 657 22.96 14.90 -2.32
CA PRO A 657 22.41 13.93 -1.37
C PRO A 657 23.36 13.64 -0.19
N ALA A 658 24.65 13.44 -0.46
CA ALA A 658 25.64 13.15 0.58
C ALA A 658 25.75 14.27 1.62
N CYS A 659 25.91 15.54 1.19
CA CYS A 659 25.97 16.66 2.12
C CYS A 659 24.70 16.83 2.95
N TYR A 660 23.52 16.68 2.31
CA TYR A 660 22.24 16.79 3.00
C TYR A 660 22.11 15.71 4.08
N LEU A 661 22.27 14.44 3.68
CA LEU A 661 22.09 13.30 4.57
C LEU A 661 23.12 13.27 5.70
N ALA A 662 24.38 13.68 5.43
CA ALA A 662 25.44 13.72 6.44
C ALA A 662 25.12 14.64 7.62
N VAL A 663 24.33 15.70 7.40
CA VAL A 663 23.93 16.63 8.45
C VAL A 663 22.62 16.16 9.10
N GLU A 664 21.62 15.81 8.29
CA GLU A 664 20.29 15.43 8.81
C GLU A 664 20.27 14.07 9.54
N ALA A 665 21.21 13.17 9.23
CA ALA A 665 21.39 11.92 9.98
C ALA A 665 22.05 12.13 11.36
N LEU A 666 22.59 13.32 11.64
CA LEU A 666 23.27 13.63 12.90
C LEU A 666 22.46 14.54 13.82
N ARG A 667 21.87 15.62 13.31
CA ARG A 667 21.13 16.58 14.13
C ARG A 667 19.61 16.46 13.94
N PRO A 668 18.79 16.80 14.94
CA PRO A 668 19.13 16.89 16.36
C PRO A 668 19.09 15.51 17.04
N ASN A 669 18.68 14.44 16.33
CA ASN A 669 18.43 13.12 16.93
C ASN A 669 19.67 12.49 17.56
N LEU A 670 20.82 12.55 16.89
CA LEU A 670 22.05 11.98 17.44
C LEU A 670 22.83 12.98 18.29
N PHE A 671 22.81 14.25 17.90
CA PHE A 671 23.36 15.36 18.68
C PHE A 671 22.31 16.44 18.83
N ASP A 672 21.89 16.72 20.06
CA ASP A 672 21.00 17.83 20.36
C ASP A 672 21.59 19.17 19.89
N TRP A 673 20.78 20.23 19.85
CA TRP A 673 21.24 21.53 19.36
C TRP A 673 22.46 22.08 20.10
N PRO A 674 22.54 22.03 21.44
CA PRO A 674 23.75 22.44 22.16
C PRO A 674 25.00 21.65 21.73
N THR A 675 24.92 20.32 21.65
CA THR A 675 26.04 19.46 21.27
C THR A 675 26.43 19.68 19.81
N TRP A 676 25.45 19.80 18.91
CA TRP A 676 25.70 20.10 17.51
C TRP A 676 26.38 21.47 17.33
N ASN A 677 25.94 22.50 18.04
CA ASN A 677 26.56 23.82 18.00
C ASN A 677 27.98 23.79 18.56
N ALA A 678 28.23 23.02 19.63
CA ALA A 678 29.58 22.78 20.14
C ALA A 678 30.46 22.12 19.07
N LEU A 679 29.95 21.07 18.38
CA LEU A 679 30.65 20.42 17.27
C LEU A 679 30.95 21.38 16.10
N LEU A 680 30.10 22.36 15.82
CA LEU A 680 30.36 23.39 14.80
C LEU A 680 31.40 24.45 15.24
N SER A 681 31.62 24.59 16.54
CA SER A 681 32.36 25.70 17.16
C SER A 681 33.77 25.35 17.63
N LEU A 682 34.16 24.07 17.66
CA LEU A 682 35.52 23.64 18.00
C LEU A 682 36.55 24.25 17.01
N ARG A 683 37.71 24.71 17.51
CA ARG A 683 38.78 25.31 16.66
C ARG A 683 39.57 24.22 15.93
N GLU A 684 39.96 24.54 14.69
CA GLU A 684 40.67 23.74 13.66
C GLU A 684 40.11 22.35 13.29
N GLU A 685 39.78 21.47 14.25
CA GLU A 685 39.35 20.09 14.03
C GLU A 685 37.90 19.94 13.52
N ALA A 686 37.05 20.95 13.72
CA ALA A 686 35.63 20.94 13.31
C ALA A 686 35.32 21.67 11.99
N ARG A 687 36.35 22.08 11.24
CA ARG A 687 36.21 22.60 9.87
C ARG A 687 35.30 21.73 8.98
N PRO A 688 35.38 20.38 8.98
CA PRO A 688 34.56 19.57 8.09
C PRO A 688 33.06 19.62 8.43
N PHE A 689 32.66 19.64 9.70
CA PHE A 689 31.23 19.76 10.08
C PHE A 689 30.64 21.12 9.71
N ARG A 690 31.41 22.19 9.93
CA ARG A 690 31.01 23.55 9.53
C ARG A 690 30.83 23.64 8.02
N GLU A 691 31.76 23.07 7.28
CA GLU A 691 31.73 23.09 5.82
C GLU A 691 30.64 22.18 5.24
N LEU A 692 30.43 20.98 5.78
CA LEU A 692 29.30 20.11 5.43
C LEU A 692 27.96 20.77 5.74
N ASN A 693 27.81 21.45 6.88
CA ASN A 693 26.60 22.21 7.20
C ASN A 693 26.41 23.40 6.25
N ARG A 694 27.50 24.08 5.84
CA ARG A 694 27.46 25.14 4.82
C ARG A 694 27.00 24.58 3.47
N LEU A 695 27.60 23.49 3.00
CA LEU A 695 27.25 22.82 1.74
C LEU A 695 25.84 22.23 1.77
N ARG A 696 25.42 21.61 2.88
CA ARG A 696 24.04 21.18 3.11
C ARG A 696 23.10 22.36 2.93
N ASN A 697 23.39 23.47 3.59
CA ASN A 697 22.60 24.70 3.43
C ASN A 697 22.71 25.31 2.04
N GLN A 698 23.57 24.80 1.14
CA GLN A 698 23.60 25.16 -0.27
C GLN A 698 22.69 24.27 -1.14
N THR A 699 22.43 23.04 -0.72
CA THR A 699 21.64 22.06 -1.49
C THR A 699 20.20 22.52 -1.77
N PRO A 700 19.56 22.05 -2.86
CA PRO A 700 18.13 22.25 -3.09
C PRO A 700 17.22 21.62 -2.02
N TYR A 701 17.74 20.63 -1.30
CA TYR A 701 17.04 19.94 -0.22
C TYR A 701 16.90 20.78 1.06
N ALA A 702 17.63 21.90 1.16
CA ALA A 702 17.81 22.67 2.37
C ALA A 702 17.62 24.18 2.14
N HIS A 703 16.62 24.80 2.78
CA HIS A 703 16.42 26.26 2.78
C HIS A 703 16.38 26.91 1.38
N LEU A 704 16.04 26.14 0.35
CA LEU A 704 16.19 26.51 -1.06
C LEU A 704 15.52 27.85 -1.38
N LEU A 705 14.34 28.11 -0.83
CA LEU A 705 13.59 29.32 -1.15
C LEU A 705 13.95 30.53 -0.31
N SER A 706 14.34 30.32 0.96
CA SER A 706 14.83 31.39 1.82
C SER A 706 16.03 32.08 1.18
N ARG A 707 16.87 31.31 0.49
CA ARG A 707 18.03 31.81 -0.26
C ARG A 707 17.66 32.37 -1.63
N MET A 708 16.71 31.75 -2.35
CA MET A 708 16.29 32.24 -3.67
C MET A 708 15.62 33.62 -3.64
N ARG A 709 14.91 33.97 -2.56
CA ARG A 709 14.37 35.34 -2.38
C ARG A 709 15.46 36.40 -2.17
N GLN A 710 16.61 36.00 -1.60
CA GLN A 710 17.77 36.87 -1.43
C GLN A 710 18.64 36.94 -2.70
N SER A 711 18.52 35.97 -3.61
CA SER A 711 19.47 35.71 -4.69
C SER A 711 18.96 36.01 -6.10
N ASN A 712 17.99 36.91 -6.30
CA ASN A 712 17.58 37.40 -7.64
C ASN A 712 18.76 37.98 -8.48
N ARG A 713 20.00 37.99 -7.96
CA ARG A 713 21.22 38.46 -8.61
C ARG A 713 22.37 37.43 -8.71
N ARG A 714 22.24 36.17 -8.27
CA ARG A 714 23.35 35.19 -8.30
C ARG A 714 23.05 33.97 -9.18
N ARG A 715 24.07 33.53 -9.95
CA ARG A 715 24.05 32.30 -10.75
C ARG A 715 23.71 31.08 -9.86
N PRO A 716 23.03 30.05 -10.40
CA PRO A 716 22.78 28.81 -9.66
C PRO A 716 24.11 28.21 -9.19
N GLU A 717 24.21 27.88 -7.90
CA GLU A 717 25.39 27.22 -7.34
C GLU A 717 25.45 25.77 -7.88
N LEU A 718 26.53 25.45 -8.59
CA LEU A 718 26.81 24.09 -9.05
C LEU A 718 27.06 23.17 -7.84
N PRO A 719 26.76 21.86 -7.95
CA PRO A 719 27.22 20.89 -6.97
C PRO A 719 28.76 20.94 -6.81
N PRO A 720 29.29 20.80 -5.59
CA PRO A 720 30.71 20.61 -5.35
C PRO A 720 31.10 19.31 -6.02
N SER A 721 32.39 19.22 -6.34
CA SER A 721 32.96 17.97 -6.83
C SER A 721 32.68 16.82 -5.84
N PRO A 722 32.33 15.62 -6.32
CA PRO A 722 32.25 14.40 -5.52
C PRO A 722 33.43 14.23 -4.55
N GLN A 723 34.67 14.40 -5.04
CA GLN A 723 35.90 14.29 -4.26
C GLN A 723 35.89 15.18 -3.01
N ARG A 724 35.58 16.47 -3.16
CA ARG A 724 35.49 17.42 -2.04
C ARG A 724 34.52 16.95 -0.95
N VAL A 725 33.38 16.38 -1.32
CA VAL A 725 32.39 15.90 -0.34
C VAL A 725 32.92 14.66 0.37
N THR A 726 33.50 13.71 -0.37
CA THR A 726 34.13 12.51 0.20
C THR A 726 35.26 12.89 1.17
N ASP A 727 36.12 13.84 0.80
CA ASP A 727 37.21 14.32 1.67
C ASP A 727 36.67 14.94 2.96
N LEU A 728 35.61 15.76 2.86
CA LEU A 728 34.96 16.35 4.02
C LEU A 728 34.30 15.32 4.94
N LEU A 729 33.71 14.26 4.37
CA LEU A 729 33.14 13.16 5.15
C LEU A 729 34.23 12.38 5.88
N THR A 730 35.33 12.05 5.21
CA THR A 730 36.50 11.39 5.82
C THR A 730 37.09 12.24 6.95
N GLN A 731 37.25 13.55 6.73
CA GLN A 731 37.72 14.48 7.77
C GLN A 731 36.73 14.56 8.94
N ALA A 732 35.42 14.61 8.69
CA ALA A 732 34.40 14.60 9.73
C ALA A 732 34.43 13.32 10.57
N ILE A 733 34.61 12.16 9.93
CA ILE A 733 34.77 10.86 10.61
C ILE A 733 36.02 10.86 11.49
N ALA A 734 37.14 11.41 11.00
CA ALA A 734 38.38 11.53 11.77
C ALA A 734 38.22 12.46 12.99
N ALA A 735 37.52 13.59 12.82
CA ALA A 735 37.26 14.55 13.89
C ALA A 735 36.36 14.02 15.02
N LEU A 736 35.65 12.91 14.81
CA LEU A 736 34.82 12.25 15.83
C LEU A 736 35.62 11.27 16.73
N ARG A 737 36.95 11.22 16.62
CA ARG A 737 37.80 10.27 17.36
C ARG A 737 38.27 10.81 18.73
N ALA A 738 38.07 10.01 19.80
CA ALA A 738 38.82 10.04 21.07
C ALA A 738 38.59 8.71 21.83
N PRO A 739 39.58 8.22 22.61
CA PRO A 739 40.56 7.22 22.18
C PRO A 739 39.98 5.80 21.98
N ALA A 740 40.45 5.19 20.89
CA ALA A 740 40.28 3.82 20.37
C ALA A 740 38.86 3.29 20.11
N PRO A 741 38.44 3.32 18.83
CA PRO A 741 37.53 2.33 18.26
C PRO A 741 38.23 1.50 17.19
N SER A 742 37.97 0.19 17.18
CA SER A 742 38.37 -0.70 16.09
C SER A 742 37.72 -0.25 14.77
N PRO A 743 38.48 -0.07 13.67
CA PRO A 743 37.96 0.27 12.34
C PRO A 743 36.82 -0.68 11.89
N LEU A 744 36.85 -1.93 12.34
CA LEU A 744 35.85 -2.96 12.05
C LEU A 744 34.43 -2.56 12.53
N ASN A 745 34.32 -1.75 13.58
CA ASN A 745 33.01 -1.35 14.13
C ASN A 745 32.35 -0.18 13.38
N ASP A 746 33.12 0.64 12.66
CA ASP A 746 32.57 1.77 11.90
C ASP A 746 31.94 1.29 10.57
N HIS A 747 32.42 0.17 10.03
CA HIS A 747 31.89 -0.47 8.80
C HIS A 747 30.63 -1.31 9.00
N LYS A 748 30.12 -1.49 10.24
CA LYS A 748 28.95 -2.34 10.51
C LYS A 748 27.75 -1.99 9.59
N LEU A 749 27.40 -0.71 9.48
CA LEU A 749 26.27 -0.29 8.63
C LEU A 749 26.53 -0.51 7.15
N VAL A 750 27.79 -0.43 6.70
CA VAL A 750 28.18 -0.75 5.32
C VAL A 750 27.96 -2.24 5.07
N THR A 751 28.44 -3.11 5.96
CA THR A 751 28.23 -4.56 5.87
C THR A 751 26.74 -4.92 5.87
N ASP A 752 25.94 -4.30 6.74
CA ASP A 752 24.50 -4.54 6.81
C ASP A 752 23.79 -4.06 5.51
N TYR A 753 24.21 -2.92 4.97
CA TYR A 753 23.75 -2.40 3.67
C TYR A 753 24.10 -3.34 2.51
N ASP A 754 25.35 -3.81 2.41
CA ASP A 754 25.81 -4.67 1.32
C ASP A 754 25.12 -6.04 1.35
N ARG A 755 24.89 -6.59 2.55
CA ARG A 755 24.08 -7.81 2.73
C ARG A 755 22.65 -7.60 2.25
N LEU A 756 22.03 -6.47 2.62
CA LEU A 756 20.68 -6.14 2.17
C LEU A 756 20.61 -5.98 0.65
N ARG A 757 21.58 -5.29 0.03
CA ARG A 757 21.68 -5.13 -1.43
C ARG A 757 21.83 -6.47 -2.14
N THR A 758 22.63 -7.37 -1.58
CA THR A 758 22.83 -8.73 -2.10
C THR A 758 21.55 -9.56 -2.00
N ALA A 759 20.85 -9.50 -0.86
CA ALA A 759 19.58 -10.20 -0.68
C ALA A 759 18.50 -9.72 -1.66
N LEU A 760 18.38 -8.40 -1.85
CA LEU A 760 17.47 -7.81 -2.83
C LEU A 760 17.83 -8.19 -4.27
N ALA A 761 19.13 -8.21 -4.61
CA ALA A 761 19.57 -8.67 -5.93
C ALA A 761 19.20 -10.14 -6.18
N GLY A 762 19.34 -11.02 -5.17
CA GLY A 762 18.88 -12.41 -5.24
C GLY A 762 17.38 -12.54 -5.52
N LEU A 763 16.56 -11.78 -4.78
CA LEU A 763 15.09 -11.76 -4.98
C LEU A 763 14.69 -11.14 -6.33
N SER A 764 15.48 -10.20 -6.86
CA SER A 764 15.24 -9.55 -8.14
C SER A 764 15.59 -10.44 -9.34
N ALA A 765 16.48 -11.41 -9.15
CA ALA A 765 17.04 -12.26 -10.19
C ALA A 765 16.20 -13.50 -10.53
N SER A 766 15.00 -13.65 -9.95
CA SER A 766 14.05 -14.73 -10.29
C SER A 766 13.14 -14.36 -11.46
N PRO A 767 13.37 -14.93 -12.66
CA PRO A 767 12.30 -15.15 -13.63
C PRO A 767 12.21 -16.63 -14.01
N ARG A 768 11.24 -17.37 -13.45
CA ARG A 768 10.72 -18.65 -13.97
C ARG A 768 9.26 -18.73 -13.48
N GLU A 769 8.24 -18.73 -14.33
CA GLU A 769 7.95 -19.69 -15.39
C GLU A 769 7.30 -19.06 -16.65
N GLY A 770 7.77 -19.51 -17.81
CA GLY A 770 6.93 -19.92 -18.94
C GLY A 770 6.00 -18.89 -19.59
N SER A 771 6.55 -18.03 -20.45
CA SER A 771 5.80 -17.61 -21.64
C SER A 771 5.70 -18.81 -22.59
N SER A 772 4.67 -19.64 -22.42
CA SER A 772 4.18 -20.48 -23.51
C SER A 772 3.13 -19.68 -24.26
N ARG A 773 3.58 -18.83 -25.19
CA ARG A 773 2.77 -18.54 -26.37
C ARG A 773 2.85 -19.77 -27.26
N SER A 774 1.75 -20.51 -27.32
CA SER A 774 1.33 -21.26 -28.50
C SER A 774 -0.18 -21.16 -28.58
#